data_AF-A0A5N5DSM5-F1
#
_entry.id   AF-A0A5N5DSM5-F1
#
_cell.length_a   1.000
_cell.length_b   1.000
_cell.length_c   1.000
_cell.angle_alpha   90.00
_cell.angle_beta   90.00
_cell.angle_gamma   90.00
#
_symmetry.space_group_name_H-M   'P 1'
#
loop_
_entity.id
_entity.type
_entity.pdbx_description
1 polymer ?
#
loop_
_entity_poly.entity_id
_entity_poly.type
_entity_poly.pdbx_seq_one_letter_code
_entity_poly.pdbx_strand_id
1 'polypeptide(L)'
;MPRDYHYESPRERDYSRDRQDGEGYRSERERERRRQRRESRGDTDDEERRRRRRERAARHAAAAAAPGEHTPSSDREHYERAQQERQERRRRRGHRATDSTGEPILRQPERSYDSPYRTGGDGSPSPTKARQQRRPRRDSSGHRASGGGGGGWDTPASRDSGASARPLLHADALAQLDASNAKSGWKAHRYDEAYVKRVRDQEKNLEKERQREERREKRRAKEEAAAAAAAEKEREKRRRHEEEMGFRRSRHVDAELEDDDEEEEVPRHYPSGNDGIRVRGYDEYPEPYTDDPYTDDAAEPRRRRREYTDDERDERRQRRKERALAATAIAGKQRKSRVVSGPLLEEGGKEDYEYRMAANRGGGGTKDEFYDEELKKKKRKKIFIGIAIVVLLLAIIIPVAVVVSGKKSSDSGGDTSSSSSSSDSSKPDNSNLNSISEDDIPDWAKGGLLDPFSWYDTEDFNVTFTNDTVGGLSIMGLNMTWDDSVQANEHVPALDKEFKYGEMSIRGVNVGGWFNLEPWITPSFFESYNTRDGVIDEWTLTKSMGSTKAKSNLEQHYSSWITKQSFADIRDAGFDHVRIPFNYWAVTTYDGDPYVPKVSWRYLLRGIEYARQQGLRVNLDLHGLPGSQNGWNHSGKQGVIGWLNGTDGDLNRQRSLDIHDQLSKFFAQPRYKNVVTMYGLANEPRMVELDTDAVIQWYDDVIPLVRNNNITAILVFGDGFMGLDNWQGKLQDYEDLLLDVHQYVIFNVDLIKFSHAEKVNYACKGWTQQSLRSMNKKTGFGPTMCGEWSQADTDCTQYINNVGWGTRWEGTYNTGDTGTSVLTPTCPTDNNPICSCNNANADPSDYSDTYKQFLLHFALAQIYSFEQAWGWFYWTWKTEKAVQWSWESGMKAGILPEKVWDRSAFSCNTSDIPDYSGLGLAENY
;
A
#
# COMPACT_ATOMS: atom_id res chain seq x y z
N MET A 1 2.32 -66.09 27.39
CA MET A 1 2.48 -66.68 26.05
C MET A 1 2.77 -65.55 25.07
N PRO A 2 4.00 -65.46 24.53
CA PRO A 2 4.46 -64.38 23.65
C PRO A 2 4.77 -64.89 22.23
N ARG A 3 4.89 -63.98 21.24
CA ARG A 3 5.77 -64.06 20.04
C ARG A 3 5.78 -62.68 19.34
N ASP A 4 6.84 -62.15 18.76
CA ASP A 4 8.28 -62.43 18.79
C ASP A 4 9.02 -61.24 18.14
N TYR A 5 10.27 -61.07 18.54
CA TYR A 5 11.30 -60.12 18.13
C TYR A 5 11.89 -60.42 16.74
N HIS A 6 12.55 -59.45 16.07
CA HIS A 6 14.03 -59.39 16.01
C HIS A 6 14.61 -58.27 15.13
N TYR A 7 15.73 -57.74 15.64
CA TYR A 7 16.67 -56.77 15.09
C TYR A 7 17.96 -57.54 14.75
N GLU A 8 18.69 -57.20 13.67
CA GLU A 8 20.16 -57.36 13.58
C GLU A 8 20.76 -56.65 12.33
N SER A 9 22.01 -56.23 12.48
CA SER A 9 22.92 -55.48 11.59
C SER A 9 24.33 -56.09 11.74
N PRO A 10 25.43 -55.63 11.09
CA PRO A 10 25.81 -55.57 9.67
C PRO A 10 27.12 -56.38 9.39
N ARG A 11 27.57 -56.47 8.13
CA ARG A 11 28.96 -56.87 7.80
C ARG A 11 29.56 -56.09 6.62
N GLU A 12 30.76 -55.55 6.86
CA GLU A 12 31.73 -55.00 5.90
C GLU A 12 32.52 -56.11 5.18
N ARG A 13 32.95 -55.86 3.93
CA ARG A 13 34.38 -55.86 3.52
C ARG A 13 34.63 -55.51 2.04
N ASP A 14 35.71 -54.74 1.86
CA ASP A 14 36.46 -54.33 0.67
C ASP A 14 36.85 -55.45 -0.33
N TYR A 15 37.02 -55.10 -1.62
CA TYR A 15 38.34 -54.88 -2.27
C TYR A 15 38.22 -54.58 -3.78
N SER A 16 39.26 -53.92 -4.30
CA SER A 16 39.36 -53.17 -5.55
C SER A 16 40.04 -53.93 -6.73
N ARG A 17 39.81 -53.41 -7.96
CA ARG A 17 40.60 -53.49 -9.23
C ARG A 17 40.76 -54.82 -10.00
N ASP A 18 40.35 -54.87 -11.28
CA ASP A 18 41.20 -54.53 -12.44
C ASP A 18 40.46 -54.53 -13.81
N ARG A 19 41.13 -53.97 -14.82
CA ARG A 19 40.66 -53.53 -16.15
C ARG A 19 40.62 -54.62 -17.26
N GLN A 20 39.81 -54.30 -18.27
CA GLN A 20 39.97 -54.46 -19.74
C GLN A 20 39.20 -55.55 -20.53
N ASP A 21 38.39 -55.01 -21.45
CA ASP A 21 38.03 -55.39 -22.83
C ASP A 21 37.23 -56.67 -23.15
N GLY A 22 36.15 -56.48 -23.93
CA GLY A 22 35.40 -57.55 -24.58
C GLY A 22 34.00 -57.13 -25.03
N GLU A 23 33.90 -56.55 -26.22
CA GLU A 23 32.66 -56.23 -26.93
C GLU A 23 31.77 -57.45 -27.22
N GLY A 24 30.46 -57.20 -27.32
CA GLY A 24 29.52 -58.06 -28.05
C GLY A 24 28.50 -58.77 -27.17
N TYR A 25 27.24 -58.73 -27.59
CA TYR A 25 26.04 -59.31 -26.95
C TYR A 25 25.33 -58.46 -25.91
N ARG A 26 24.66 -57.40 -26.39
CA ARG A 26 23.33 -56.99 -25.91
C ARG A 26 22.69 -56.03 -26.92
N SER A 27 22.11 -56.55 -28.00
CA SER A 27 21.31 -55.72 -28.92
C SER A 27 19.93 -56.28 -29.28
N GLU A 28 19.53 -57.45 -28.79
CA GLU A 28 18.21 -58.01 -29.12
C GLU A 28 17.11 -57.64 -28.10
N ARG A 29 17.41 -57.60 -26.79
CA ARG A 29 16.41 -57.24 -25.77
C ARG A 29 16.00 -55.77 -25.76
N GLU A 30 16.81 -54.90 -26.36
CA GLU A 30 16.50 -53.47 -26.47
C GLU A 30 15.78 -53.12 -27.79
N ARG A 31 15.93 -53.97 -28.82
CA ARG A 31 15.15 -53.88 -30.07
C ARG A 31 13.70 -54.29 -29.87
N GLU A 32 13.43 -55.28 -29.01
CA GLU A 32 12.07 -55.75 -28.76
C GLU A 32 11.24 -54.78 -27.91
N ARG A 33 11.87 -54.10 -26.93
CA ARG A 33 11.22 -53.03 -26.15
C ARG A 33 10.95 -51.75 -26.94
N ARG A 34 11.72 -51.48 -28.00
CA ARG A 34 11.46 -50.36 -28.94
C ARG A 34 10.37 -50.69 -29.96
N ARG A 35 10.11 -51.98 -30.24
CA ARG A 35 9.04 -52.42 -31.14
C ARG A 35 7.67 -52.29 -30.48
N GLN A 36 7.53 -52.70 -29.22
CA GLN A 36 6.27 -52.55 -28.47
C GLN A 36 5.89 -51.10 -28.12
N ARG A 37 6.86 -50.17 -28.06
CA ARG A 37 6.59 -48.73 -27.87
C ARG A 37 6.23 -47.98 -29.15
N ARG A 38 6.34 -48.61 -30.33
CA ARG A 38 5.98 -48.00 -31.62
C ARG A 38 4.59 -48.40 -32.14
N GLU A 39 3.92 -49.33 -31.50
CA GLU A 39 2.58 -49.80 -31.90
C GLU A 39 1.44 -49.20 -31.07
N SER A 40 1.71 -48.24 -30.17
CA SER A 40 0.68 -47.58 -29.34
C SER A 40 0.46 -46.09 -29.62
N ARG A 41 0.90 -45.56 -30.76
CA ARG A 41 0.58 -44.19 -31.18
C ARG A 41 0.19 -44.19 -32.65
N GLY A 42 -1.11 -44.01 -32.90
CA GLY A 42 -1.74 -44.08 -34.21
C GLY A 42 -1.17 -43.07 -35.20
N ASP A 43 -0.81 -43.61 -36.37
CA ASP A 43 -0.36 -42.91 -37.56
C ASP A 43 -1.56 -42.84 -38.52
N THR A 44 -2.35 -41.77 -38.43
CA THR A 44 -3.44 -41.47 -39.39
C THR A 44 -3.43 -40.02 -39.88
N ASP A 45 -2.64 -39.13 -39.27
CA ASP A 45 -2.67 -37.70 -39.59
C ASP A 45 -1.70 -37.26 -40.70
N ASP A 46 -0.62 -38.02 -40.98
CA ASP A 46 0.42 -37.55 -41.92
C ASP A 46 0.11 -37.85 -43.39
N GLU A 47 -0.73 -38.85 -43.67
CA GLU A 47 -1.17 -39.19 -45.03
C GLU A 47 -2.31 -38.28 -45.52
N GLU A 48 -3.22 -37.90 -44.61
CA GLU A 48 -4.31 -36.95 -44.91
C GLU A 48 -3.77 -35.52 -45.12
N ARG A 49 -2.73 -35.13 -44.39
CA ARG A 49 -2.06 -33.82 -44.56
C ARG A 49 -1.35 -33.70 -45.91
N ARG A 50 -0.77 -34.79 -46.40
CA ARG A 50 -0.13 -34.84 -47.74
C ARG A 50 -1.16 -34.81 -48.86
N ARG A 51 -2.33 -35.45 -48.67
CA ARG A 51 -3.46 -35.38 -49.62
C ARG A 51 -4.06 -33.98 -49.72
N ARG A 52 -4.30 -33.30 -48.59
CA ARG A 52 -4.84 -31.92 -48.55
C ARG A 52 -3.88 -30.88 -49.13
N ARG A 53 -2.56 -31.07 -49.00
CA ARG A 53 -1.56 -30.19 -49.66
C ARG A 53 -1.54 -30.35 -51.17
N ARG A 54 -1.73 -31.57 -51.69
CA ARG A 54 -1.81 -31.81 -53.14
C ARG A 54 -3.10 -31.24 -53.75
N GLU A 55 -4.23 -31.33 -53.04
CA GLU A 55 -5.49 -30.71 -53.48
C GLU A 55 -5.45 -29.16 -53.45
N ARG A 56 -4.77 -28.56 -52.47
CA ARG A 56 -4.61 -27.09 -52.41
C ARG A 56 -3.70 -26.56 -53.52
N ALA A 57 -2.63 -27.29 -53.87
CA ALA A 57 -1.75 -26.92 -54.97
C ALA A 57 -2.45 -27.04 -56.34
N ALA A 58 -3.29 -28.07 -56.52
CA ALA A 58 -4.08 -28.25 -57.74
C ALA A 58 -5.16 -27.16 -57.93
N ARG A 59 -5.77 -26.68 -56.84
CA ARG A 59 -6.75 -25.56 -56.89
C ARG A 59 -6.11 -24.21 -57.22
N HIS A 60 -4.87 -23.97 -56.77
CA HIS A 60 -4.15 -22.74 -57.11
C HIS A 60 -3.61 -22.73 -58.55
N ALA A 61 -3.31 -23.89 -59.13
CA ALA A 61 -2.89 -23.99 -60.53
C ALA A 61 -4.06 -23.88 -61.53
N ALA A 62 -5.27 -24.29 -61.14
CA ALA A 62 -6.46 -24.20 -61.99
C ALA A 62 -7.08 -22.78 -62.06
N ALA A 63 -6.76 -21.89 -61.13
CA ALA A 63 -7.21 -20.48 -61.14
C ALA A 63 -6.35 -19.56 -62.02
N ALA A 64 -5.24 -20.06 -62.57
CA ALA A 64 -4.29 -19.27 -63.37
C ALA A 64 -4.41 -19.51 -64.89
N ALA A 65 -5.40 -20.28 -65.36
CA ALA A 65 -5.56 -20.60 -66.78
C ALA A 65 -7.04 -20.67 -67.20
N ALA A 66 -7.68 -19.52 -67.44
CA ALA A 66 -8.89 -19.39 -68.27
C ALA A 66 -9.06 -17.94 -68.79
N PRO A 67 -9.29 -17.70 -70.10
CA PRO A 67 -9.39 -16.35 -70.70
C PRO A 67 -10.83 -15.89 -71.05
N GLY A 68 -11.03 -14.56 -71.12
CA GLY A 68 -12.17 -13.83 -71.73
C GLY A 68 -13.23 -13.33 -70.72
N GLU A 69 -13.89 -12.17 -70.82
CA GLU A 69 -13.91 -11.03 -71.76
C GLU A 69 -14.80 -9.90 -71.13
N HIS A 70 -14.55 -8.61 -71.47
CA HIS A 70 -15.38 -7.39 -71.29
C HIS A 70 -15.62 -6.80 -69.86
N THR A 71 -15.56 -5.47 -69.57
CA THR A 71 -15.36 -4.19 -70.30
C THR A 71 -14.91 -3.08 -69.30
N PRO A 72 -14.24 -1.98 -69.73
CA PRO A 72 -13.67 -0.95 -68.82
C PRO A 72 -14.34 0.44 -68.97
N SER A 73 -14.97 0.99 -67.93
CA SER A 73 -15.34 2.43 -67.88
C SER A 73 -15.91 2.86 -66.51
N SER A 74 -15.10 2.90 -65.45
CA SER A 74 -15.54 3.44 -64.14
C SER A 74 -14.38 4.04 -63.33
N ASP A 75 -13.19 3.45 -63.41
CA ASP A 75 -12.14 3.75 -62.42
C ASP A 75 -11.25 4.96 -62.75
N ARG A 76 -11.44 5.59 -63.92
CA ARG A 76 -10.64 6.76 -64.33
C ARG A 76 -11.27 8.09 -63.92
N GLU A 77 -12.59 8.19 -63.84
CA GLU A 77 -13.27 9.40 -63.32
C GLU A 77 -13.20 9.52 -61.80
N HIS A 78 -13.15 8.38 -61.09
CA HIS A 78 -13.08 8.35 -59.62
C HIS A 78 -11.69 8.77 -59.09
N TYR A 79 -10.64 8.56 -59.89
CA TYR A 79 -9.27 8.92 -59.53
C TYR A 79 -8.98 10.41 -59.78
N GLU A 80 -9.59 11.02 -60.81
CA GLU A 80 -9.43 12.45 -61.11
C GLU A 80 -10.26 13.35 -60.17
N ARG A 81 -11.46 12.94 -59.73
CA ARG A 81 -12.22 13.64 -58.67
C ARG A 81 -11.52 13.62 -57.31
N ALA A 82 -10.91 12.50 -56.93
CA ALA A 82 -10.19 12.37 -55.66
C ALA A 82 -8.90 13.21 -55.59
N GLN A 83 -8.33 13.59 -56.73
CA GLN A 83 -7.17 14.49 -56.82
C GLN A 83 -7.59 15.97 -56.75
N GLN A 84 -8.72 16.34 -57.36
CA GLN A 84 -9.26 17.71 -57.25
C GLN A 84 -9.74 18.04 -55.82
N GLU A 85 -10.42 17.11 -55.13
CA GLU A 85 -10.82 17.31 -53.72
C GLU A 85 -9.62 17.42 -52.76
N ARG A 86 -8.50 16.76 -53.06
CA ARG A 86 -7.26 16.87 -52.26
C ARG A 86 -6.53 18.19 -52.49
N GLN A 87 -6.64 18.79 -53.67
CA GLN A 87 -6.09 20.13 -53.92
C GLN A 87 -6.95 21.25 -53.31
N GLU A 88 -8.28 21.09 -53.26
CA GLU A 88 -9.16 22.04 -52.56
C GLU A 88 -9.04 21.97 -51.02
N ARG A 89 -8.87 20.77 -50.45
CA ARG A 89 -8.62 20.62 -48.99
C ARG A 89 -7.27 21.17 -48.52
N ARG A 90 -6.31 21.39 -49.43
CA ARG A 90 -5.04 22.07 -49.12
C ARG A 90 -5.12 23.60 -49.15
N ARG A 91 -6.24 24.20 -49.58
CA ARG A 91 -6.46 25.66 -49.55
C ARG A 91 -7.30 26.16 -48.37
N ARG A 92 -7.74 25.29 -47.45
CA ARG A 92 -8.50 25.69 -46.26
C ARG A 92 -7.97 25.02 -44.99
N ARG A 93 -6.90 25.60 -44.42
CA ARG A 93 -6.62 25.71 -42.97
C ARG A 93 -5.28 26.43 -42.76
N GLY A 94 -5.35 27.75 -42.73
CA GLY A 94 -4.36 28.59 -42.10
C GLY A 94 -5.10 29.55 -41.18
N HIS A 95 -4.99 29.37 -39.87
CA HIS A 95 -5.24 30.44 -38.90
C HIS A 95 -4.00 30.60 -38.05
N ARG A 96 -3.54 31.84 -38.02
CA ARG A 96 -2.33 32.36 -37.40
C ARG A 96 -2.75 33.04 -36.09
N ALA A 97 -1.96 32.92 -35.03
CA ALA A 97 -2.26 33.60 -33.78
C ALA A 97 -2.24 35.13 -33.96
N THR A 98 -3.29 35.79 -33.48
CA THR A 98 -3.45 37.25 -33.41
C THR A 98 -3.53 37.70 -31.95
N ASP A 99 -3.25 38.97 -31.67
CA ASP A 99 -3.45 39.56 -30.34
C ASP A 99 -4.91 39.97 -30.07
N SER A 100 -5.17 40.62 -28.91
CA SER A 100 -6.51 41.04 -28.44
C SER A 100 -7.20 42.10 -29.30
N THR A 101 -6.59 42.53 -30.40
CA THR A 101 -7.22 43.40 -31.42
C THR A 101 -7.23 42.77 -32.83
N GLY A 102 -6.62 41.61 -33.03
CA GLY A 102 -6.80 40.80 -34.24
C GLY A 102 -5.71 40.90 -35.31
N GLU A 103 -4.48 41.36 -35.01
CA GLU A 103 -3.37 41.36 -36.01
C GLU A 103 -2.36 40.19 -35.86
N PRO A 104 -1.79 39.62 -36.97
CA PRO A 104 -0.99 38.40 -36.94
C PRO A 104 0.54 38.60 -36.80
N ILE A 105 1.18 37.86 -35.90
CA ILE A 105 2.62 37.97 -35.58
C ILE A 105 3.51 37.22 -36.60
N LEU A 106 4.57 37.87 -37.10
CA LEU A 106 5.58 37.34 -38.05
C LEU A 106 6.98 37.35 -37.42
N ARG A 107 7.72 36.22 -37.45
CA ARG A 107 9.16 36.15 -37.11
C ARG A 107 9.98 35.72 -38.33
N GLN A 108 11.09 36.42 -38.57
CA GLN A 108 12.16 36.09 -39.53
C GLN A 108 13.55 36.31 -38.88
N PRO A 109 14.65 35.83 -39.49
CA PRO A 109 15.71 35.07 -38.82
C PRO A 109 17.01 35.86 -38.54
N GLU A 110 17.83 35.34 -37.62
CA GLU A 110 19.16 35.85 -37.27
C GLU A 110 20.29 35.34 -38.18
N ARG A 111 21.19 36.24 -38.60
CA ARG A 111 22.64 36.01 -38.64
C ARG A 111 23.48 37.31 -38.68
N SER A 112 24.55 37.26 -37.87
CA SER A 112 25.89 37.91 -37.89
C SER A 112 26.12 39.39 -37.55
N TYR A 113 26.95 39.58 -36.50
CA TYR A 113 28.10 40.49 -36.28
C TYR A 113 28.09 41.93 -36.85
N ASP A 114 28.14 42.94 -35.97
CA ASP A 114 29.31 43.83 -35.72
C ASP A 114 29.02 44.97 -34.70
N SER A 115 30.06 45.40 -33.96
CA SER A 115 30.20 46.62 -33.12
C SER A 115 30.32 47.88 -34.02
N PRO A 116 30.15 49.20 -33.64
CA PRO A 116 30.65 49.91 -32.43
C PRO A 116 29.92 51.23 -31.95
N TYR A 117 30.50 51.90 -30.93
CA TYR A 117 30.41 53.35 -30.54
C TYR A 117 29.21 53.88 -29.70
N ARG A 118 29.47 54.41 -28.47
CA ARG A 118 29.50 55.84 -28.00
C ARG A 118 28.09 56.51 -27.96
N THR A 119 27.60 57.19 -26.92
CA THR A 119 28.14 58.32 -26.11
C THR A 119 27.12 58.78 -25.04
N GLY A 120 27.62 59.40 -23.95
CA GLY A 120 26.96 60.45 -23.13
C GLY A 120 26.11 59.95 -21.95
N GLY A 121 26.38 60.24 -20.67
CA GLY A 121 26.75 61.52 -19.99
C GLY A 121 25.49 61.98 -19.22
N ASP A 122 25.41 62.40 -17.96
CA ASP A 122 26.27 62.89 -16.87
C ASP A 122 25.48 62.61 -15.55
N GLY A 123 25.94 62.67 -14.29
CA GLY A 123 27.18 63.10 -13.66
C GLY A 123 26.92 63.78 -12.29
N SER A 124 27.45 63.18 -11.20
CA SER A 124 28.03 63.83 -9.98
C SER A 124 27.12 64.29 -8.81
N PRO A 125 27.65 64.53 -7.57
CA PRO A 125 29.03 64.38 -7.02
C PRO A 125 29.22 63.75 -5.59
N SER A 126 30.30 62.96 -5.40
CA SER A 126 31.51 63.07 -4.50
C SER A 126 31.49 63.74 -3.10
N PRO A 127 32.44 63.47 -2.12
CA PRO A 127 33.90 63.30 -2.36
C PRO A 127 34.83 62.44 -1.42
N THR A 128 35.95 61.94 -2.02
CA THR A 128 37.39 61.84 -1.59
C THR A 128 37.85 60.99 -0.37
N LYS A 129 39.04 60.34 -0.27
CA LYS A 129 40.47 60.56 -0.71
C LYS A 129 41.22 59.20 -0.93
N ALA A 130 41.98 58.95 -2.02
CA ALA A 130 43.45 59.13 -2.28
C ALA A 130 44.42 58.13 -1.59
N ARG A 131 45.60 57.68 -2.10
CA ARG A 131 46.28 57.39 -3.40
C ARG A 131 47.71 56.87 -3.03
N GLN A 132 48.39 56.16 -3.95
CA GLN A 132 49.86 55.97 -4.15
C GLN A 132 50.50 54.68 -3.57
N GLN A 133 51.53 54.02 -4.15
CA GLN A 133 52.27 54.08 -5.42
C GLN A 133 53.23 52.85 -5.53
N ARG A 134 53.57 52.48 -6.79
CA ARG A 134 54.89 52.05 -7.35
C ARG A 134 55.51 50.63 -7.12
N ARG A 135 55.83 50.05 -8.30
CA ARG A 135 56.80 48.99 -8.74
C ARG A 135 58.30 49.31 -8.40
N PRO A 136 59.38 48.59 -8.85
CA PRO A 136 59.52 47.34 -9.67
C PRO A 136 60.67 46.31 -9.31
N ARG A 137 60.54 45.09 -9.90
CA ARG A 137 61.47 44.17 -10.67
C ARG A 137 62.94 43.80 -10.26
N ARG A 138 63.20 42.46 -10.38
CA ARG A 138 64.31 41.68 -11.03
C ARG A 138 65.75 41.80 -10.45
N ASP A 139 66.67 40.82 -10.50
CA ASP A 139 66.87 39.55 -11.26
C ASP A 139 68.05 38.74 -10.61
N SER A 140 68.06 37.39 -10.75
CA SER A 140 69.22 36.46 -11.02
C SER A 140 70.44 36.38 -10.04
N SER A 141 71.27 35.32 -9.86
CA SER A 141 71.52 33.99 -10.49
C SER A 141 72.57 33.16 -9.68
N GLY A 142 72.70 31.84 -9.98
CA GLY A 142 73.89 30.97 -9.78
C GLY A 142 73.75 29.88 -8.69
N HIS A 143 74.32 28.66 -8.72
CA HIS A 143 74.96 27.79 -9.74
C HIS A 143 75.29 26.41 -9.07
N ARG A 144 75.20 25.31 -9.84
CA ARG A 144 76.01 24.04 -9.85
C ARG A 144 75.94 22.88 -8.81
N ALA A 145 75.91 21.67 -9.44
CA ALA A 145 76.52 20.33 -9.12
C ALA A 145 75.95 19.52 -7.94
N SER A 146 75.88 18.17 -7.88
CA SER A 146 76.22 16.94 -8.67
C SER A 146 75.57 15.77 -7.87
N GLY A 147 74.98 14.69 -8.41
CA GLY A 147 75.62 13.51 -9.01
C GLY A 147 75.01 12.18 -8.48
N GLY A 148 75.02 11.13 -9.31
CA GLY A 148 74.78 9.68 -9.01
C GLY A 148 73.30 9.23 -9.08
N GLY A 149 72.86 8.20 -9.80
CA GLY A 149 73.42 7.01 -10.48
C GLY A 149 72.32 5.92 -10.35
N GLY A 150 72.06 4.97 -11.24
CA GLY A 150 72.51 4.65 -12.60
C GLY A 150 71.67 3.46 -13.13
N GLY A 151 71.70 3.27 -14.46
CA GLY A 151 71.45 2.03 -15.24
C GLY A 151 70.02 1.44 -15.24
N GLY A 152 69.43 1.04 -16.36
CA GLY A 152 69.88 1.02 -17.76
C GLY A 152 69.09 -0.02 -18.58
N TRP A 153 68.74 0.41 -19.81
CA TRP A 153 68.67 -0.35 -21.07
C TRP A 153 67.53 -1.35 -21.38
N ASP A 154 66.81 -0.97 -22.45
CA ASP A 154 66.48 -1.74 -23.66
C ASP A 154 65.27 -2.70 -23.76
N THR A 155 64.39 -2.29 -24.68
CA THR A 155 63.44 -3.00 -25.58
C THR A 155 64.05 -4.19 -26.36
N PRO A 156 63.32 -4.91 -27.25
CA PRO A 156 61.90 -5.35 -27.28
C PRO A 156 61.74 -6.84 -27.72
N ALA A 157 60.49 -7.35 -27.79
CA ALA A 157 59.89 -8.08 -28.93
C ALA A 157 59.10 -9.38 -28.61
N SER A 158 58.00 -9.51 -29.37
CA SER A 158 57.30 -10.75 -29.80
C SER A 158 56.45 -11.50 -28.76
N ARG A 159 55.42 -12.26 -29.10
CA ARG A 159 54.34 -12.30 -30.11
C ARG A 159 53.46 -13.48 -29.66
N ASP A 160 52.16 -13.40 -29.95
CA ASP A 160 51.20 -14.50 -30.08
C ASP A 160 50.59 -15.23 -28.86
N SER A 161 49.25 -15.07 -28.82
CA SER A 161 48.23 -16.12 -28.82
C SER A 161 47.77 -16.77 -27.51
N GLY A 162 46.45 -17.01 -27.46
CA GLY A 162 45.88 -18.15 -26.75
C GLY A 162 45.04 -17.80 -25.53
N ALA A 163 43.73 -17.79 -25.71
CA ALA A 163 42.74 -17.67 -24.65
C ALA A 163 42.72 -18.93 -23.73
N SER A 164 42.55 -18.71 -22.42
CA SER A 164 41.51 -19.28 -21.55
C SER A 164 41.95 -19.44 -20.09
N ALA A 165 40.94 -19.42 -19.21
CA ALA A 165 40.94 -19.79 -17.80
C ALA A 165 41.42 -18.74 -16.77
N ARG A 166 40.45 -18.35 -15.91
CA ARG A 166 40.62 -17.65 -14.63
C ARG A 166 41.60 -18.41 -13.73
N PRO A 167 42.35 -17.71 -12.85
CA PRO A 167 41.87 -17.63 -11.47
C PRO A 167 42.09 -16.26 -10.78
N LEU A 168 41.17 -15.98 -9.86
CA LEU A 168 41.21 -15.11 -8.67
C LEU A 168 42.49 -14.29 -8.43
N LEU A 169 42.35 -12.98 -8.20
CA LEU A 169 43.41 -12.15 -7.63
C LEU A 169 42.92 -11.21 -6.52
N HIS A 170 43.79 -11.16 -5.51
CA HIS A 170 43.73 -10.59 -4.18
C HIS A 170 43.61 -9.05 -4.12
N ALA A 171 43.02 -8.57 -3.01
CA ALA A 171 42.83 -7.16 -2.67
C ALA A 171 44.12 -6.31 -2.63
N ASP A 172 45.30 -6.93 -2.51
CA ASP A 172 46.58 -6.20 -2.49
C ASP A 172 47.03 -5.69 -3.88
N ALA A 173 46.46 -6.23 -4.98
CA ALA A 173 46.73 -5.74 -6.33
C ALA A 173 45.99 -4.43 -6.65
N LEU A 174 44.86 -4.16 -5.97
CA LEU A 174 44.09 -2.92 -6.13
C LEU A 174 44.74 -1.75 -5.38
N ALA A 175 45.30 -2.00 -4.19
CA ALA A 175 46.01 -0.99 -3.42
C ALA A 175 47.29 -0.51 -4.11
N GLN A 176 48.00 -1.39 -4.81
CA GLN A 176 49.19 -1.01 -5.59
C GLN A 176 48.85 -0.27 -6.90
N LEU A 177 47.68 -0.54 -7.50
CA LEU A 177 47.25 0.18 -8.71
C LEU A 177 46.85 1.63 -8.40
N ASP A 178 46.14 1.87 -7.29
CA ASP A 178 45.75 3.24 -6.88
C ASP A 178 46.95 4.08 -6.43
N ALA A 179 47.94 3.47 -5.76
CA ALA A 179 49.18 4.15 -5.41
C ALA A 179 50.03 4.53 -6.63
N SER A 180 49.95 3.75 -7.73
CA SER A 180 50.65 4.04 -8.99
C SER A 180 49.94 5.11 -9.84
N ASN A 181 48.61 5.17 -9.78
CA ASN A 181 47.78 6.15 -10.51
C ASN A 181 47.78 7.54 -9.86
N ALA A 182 48.01 7.64 -8.54
CA ALA A 182 48.11 8.92 -7.86
C ALA A 182 49.41 9.71 -8.16
N LYS A 183 50.45 9.06 -8.71
CA LYS A 183 51.78 9.69 -8.93
C LYS A 183 52.10 10.07 -10.38
N SER A 184 51.28 9.70 -11.35
CA SER A 184 51.54 10.01 -12.77
C SER A 184 50.41 10.84 -13.36
N GLY A 185 50.42 12.15 -13.12
CA GLY A 185 49.50 13.07 -13.77
C GLY A 185 49.74 13.09 -15.28
N TRP A 186 48.86 12.47 -16.06
CA TRP A 186 48.86 12.60 -17.52
C TRP A 186 47.46 12.77 -18.12
N LYS A 187 47.45 13.66 -19.11
CA LYS A 187 46.31 14.26 -19.81
C LYS A 187 45.62 13.26 -20.74
N ALA A 188 44.29 13.34 -20.78
CA ALA A 188 43.44 12.67 -21.75
C ALA A 188 43.81 13.03 -23.20
N HIS A 189 44.09 12.03 -24.03
CA HIS A 189 44.15 12.17 -25.47
C HIS A 189 43.02 11.39 -26.15
N ARG A 190 42.15 12.17 -26.81
CA ARG A 190 41.41 11.94 -28.07
C ARG A 190 41.07 10.49 -28.46
N TYR A 191 39.79 10.14 -28.35
CA TYR A 191 39.17 9.23 -29.32
C TYR A 191 38.97 9.98 -30.65
N ASP A 192 39.21 9.31 -31.77
CA ASP A 192 38.92 9.79 -33.11
C ASP A 192 37.42 10.11 -33.22
N GLU A 193 37.06 11.37 -33.50
CA GLU A 193 35.66 11.82 -33.60
C GLU A 193 34.86 11.00 -34.62
N ALA A 194 35.52 10.45 -35.64
CA ALA A 194 34.90 9.57 -36.63
C ALA A 194 34.48 8.22 -36.05
N TYR A 195 35.17 7.72 -35.01
CA TYR A 195 34.79 6.50 -34.30
C TYR A 195 33.61 6.74 -33.37
N VAL A 196 33.64 7.81 -32.57
CA VAL A 196 32.54 8.17 -31.65
C VAL A 196 31.25 8.46 -32.41
N LYS A 197 31.34 9.08 -33.58
CA LYS A 197 30.18 9.32 -34.44
C LYS A 197 29.57 8.02 -34.98
N ARG A 198 30.40 7.08 -35.44
CA ARG A 198 29.93 5.76 -35.92
C ARG A 198 29.23 4.96 -34.83
N VAL A 199 29.76 4.98 -33.61
CA VAL A 199 29.14 4.29 -32.46
C VAL A 199 27.77 4.90 -32.13
N ARG A 200 27.66 6.24 -32.08
CA ARG A 200 26.37 6.92 -31.85
C ARG A 200 25.35 6.65 -32.95
N ASP A 201 25.78 6.61 -34.21
CA ASP A 201 24.91 6.29 -35.34
C ASP A 201 24.43 4.83 -35.29
N GLN A 202 25.29 3.91 -34.83
CA GLN A 202 24.95 2.50 -34.63
C GLN A 202 23.95 2.32 -33.47
N GLU A 203 24.17 2.97 -32.33
CA GLU A 203 23.23 2.98 -31.19
C GLU A 203 21.86 3.56 -31.58
N LYS A 204 21.85 4.65 -32.36
CA LYS A 204 20.62 5.27 -32.85
C LYS A 204 19.84 4.36 -33.80
N ASN A 205 20.53 3.52 -34.58
CA ASN A 205 19.88 2.55 -35.47
C ASN A 205 19.33 1.35 -34.70
N LEU A 206 20.06 0.85 -33.70
CA LEU A 206 19.58 -0.21 -32.80
C LEU A 206 18.34 0.25 -32.01
N GLU A 207 18.33 1.50 -31.53
CA GLU A 207 17.17 2.05 -30.83
C GLU A 207 15.94 2.19 -31.75
N LYS A 208 16.14 2.54 -33.02
CA LYS A 208 15.05 2.56 -34.01
C LYS A 208 14.52 1.17 -34.33
N GLU A 209 15.37 0.14 -34.34
CA GLU A 209 14.94 -1.24 -34.53
C GLU A 209 14.14 -1.74 -33.33
N ARG A 210 14.60 -1.46 -32.10
CA ARG A 210 13.88 -1.78 -30.87
C ARG A 210 12.47 -1.15 -30.83
N GLN A 211 12.36 0.13 -31.18
CA GLN A 211 11.06 0.81 -31.26
C GLN A 211 10.16 0.27 -32.38
N ARG A 212 10.72 -0.27 -33.47
CA ARG A 212 9.93 -0.92 -34.54
C ARG A 212 9.43 -2.28 -34.10
N GLU A 213 10.21 -3.02 -33.33
CA GLU A 213 9.83 -4.32 -32.77
C GLU A 213 8.73 -4.15 -31.72
N GLU A 214 8.88 -3.20 -30.80
CA GLU A 214 7.86 -2.88 -29.79
C GLU A 214 6.52 -2.49 -30.44
N ARG A 215 6.56 -1.73 -31.54
CA ARG A 215 5.34 -1.39 -32.32
C ARG A 215 4.73 -2.61 -33.01
N ARG A 216 5.53 -3.59 -33.43
CA ARG A 216 5.04 -4.84 -34.04
C ARG A 216 4.40 -5.74 -32.99
N GLU A 217 4.98 -5.82 -31.79
CA GLU A 217 4.42 -6.56 -30.66
C GLU A 217 3.11 -5.95 -30.17
N LYS A 218 3.05 -4.62 -29.99
CA LYS A 218 1.80 -3.91 -29.66
C LYS A 218 0.70 -4.15 -30.70
N ARG A 219 1.06 -4.25 -31.99
CA ARG A 219 0.10 -4.57 -33.04
C ARG A 219 -0.37 -6.02 -32.97
N ARG A 220 0.53 -6.98 -32.72
CA ARG A 220 0.17 -8.40 -32.50
C ARG A 220 -0.74 -8.58 -31.29
N ALA A 221 -0.40 -7.97 -30.14
CA ALA A 221 -1.22 -8.03 -28.94
C ALA A 221 -2.63 -7.46 -29.17
N LYS A 222 -2.74 -6.37 -29.95
CA LYS A 222 -4.05 -5.80 -30.31
C LYS A 222 -4.85 -6.70 -31.26
N GLU A 223 -4.19 -7.37 -32.20
CA GLU A 223 -4.82 -8.33 -33.11
C GLU A 223 -5.29 -9.60 -32.36
N GLU A 224 -4.48 -10.10 -31.41
CA GLU A 224 -4.84 -11.25 -30.55
C GLU A 224 -6.00 -10.92 -29.60
N ALA A 225 -6.01 -9.74 -28.97
CA ALA A 225 -7.11 -9.29 -28.13
C ALA A 225 -8.41 -9.13 -28.93
N ALA A 226 -8.34 -8.62 -30.17
CA ALA A 226 -9.50 -8.53 -31.04
C ALA A 226 -10.03 -9.92 -31.47
N ALA A 227 -9.14 -10.87 -31.73
CA ALA A 227 -9.51 -12.25 -32.05
C ALA A 227 -10.15 -12.97 -30.85
N ALA A 228 -9.64 -12.75 -29.63
CA ALA A 228 -10.21 -13.30 -28.40
C ALA A 228 -11.63 -12.76 -28.14
N ALA A 229 -11.83 -11.44 -28.26
CA ALA A 229 -13.14 -10.81 -28.12
C ALA A 229 -14.15 -11.29 -29.18
N ALA A 230 -13.70 -11.55 -30.41
CA ALA A 230 -14.55 -12.12 -31.45
C ALA A 230 -14.95 -13.58 -31.13
N ALA A 231 -14.01 -14.38 -30.62
CA ALA A 231 -14.29 -15.77 -30.21
C ALA A 231 -15.25 -15.84 -29.01
N GLU A 232 -15.14 -14.90 -28.07
CA GLU A 232 -16.05 -14.79 -26.92
C GLU A 232 -17.48 -14.43 -27.34
N LYS A 233 -17.63 -13.43 -28.22
CA LYS A 233 -18.94 -13.08 -28.79
C LYS A 233 -19.60 -14.26 -29.49
N GLU A 234 -18.81 -15.11 -30.15
CA GLU A 234 -19.37 -16.27 -30.85
C GLU A 234 -19.70 -17.44 -29.91
N ARG A 235 -18.98 -17.59 -28.81
CA ARG A 235 -19.37 -18.50 -27.72
C ARG A 235 -20.67 -18.04 -27.07
N GLU A 236 -20.83 -16.73 -26.85
CA GLU A 236 -22.05 -16.17 -26.26
C GLU A 236 -23.26 -16.35 -27.19
N LYS A 237 -23.10 -16.13 -28.50
CA LYS A 237 -24.13 -16.43 -29.50
C LYS A 237 -24.51 -17.90 -29.52
N ARG A 238 -23.54 -18.82 -29.44
CA ARG A 238 -23.83 -20.25 -29.31
C ARG A 238 -24.61 -20.58 -28.05
N ARG A 239 -24.22 -20.00 -26.91
CA ARG A 239 -24.91 -20.22 -25.63
C ARG A 239 -26.36 -19.75 -25.68
N ARG A 240 -26.61 -18.55 -26.24
CA ARG A 240 -27.97 -18.03 -26.44
C ARG A 240 -28.80 -18.91 -27.37
N HIS A 241 -28.19 -19.41 -28.46
CA HIS A 241 -28.87 -20.33 -29.38
C HIS A 241 -29.18 -21.69 -28.71
N GLU A 242 -28.29 -22.22 -27.88
CA GLU A 242 -28.54 -23.44 -27.10
C GLU A 242 -29.62 -23.25 -26.02
N GLU A 243 -29.63 -22.11 -25.33
CA GLU A 243 -30.68 -21.72 -24.38
C GLU A 243 -32.04 -21.58 -25.07
N GLU A 244 -32.11 -20.95 -26.25
CA GLU A 244 -33.34 -20.78 -27.03
C GLU A 244 -33.87 -22.13 -27.58
N MET A 245 -32.98 -23.02 -28.02
CA MET A 245 -33.34 -24.37 -28.45
C MET A 245 -33.75 -25.27 -27.28
N GLY A 246 -33.15 -25.07 -26.09
CA GLY A 246 -33.57 -25.73 -24.84
C GLY A 246 -34.98 -25.31 -24.42
N PHE A 247 -35.30 -24.01 -24.54
CA PHE A 247 -36.63 -23.48 -24.23
C PHE A 247 -37.72 -23.97 -25.21
N ARG A 248 -37.39 -24.13 -26.50
CA ARG A 248 -38.30 -24.76 -27.48
C ARG A 248 -38.52 -26.25 -27.23
N ARG A 249 -37.55 -26.95 -26.63
CA ARG A 249 -37.67 -28.38 -26.31
C ARG A 249 -38.54 -28.62 -25.08
N SER A 250 -38.53 -27.74 -24.07
CA SER A 250 -39.40 -27.91 -22.89
C SER A 250 -40.87 -27.66 -23.23
N ARG A 251 -41.18 -26.66 -24.07
CA ARG A 251 -42.56 -26.41 -24.54
C ARG A 251 -43.19 -27.56 -25.33
N HIS A 252 -42.39 -28.47 -25.89
CA HIS A 252 -42.88 -29.63 -26.62
C HIS A 252 -43.08 -30.88 -25.73
N VAL A 253 -42.55 -30.86 -24.51
CA VAL A 253 -42.65 -31.97 -23.54
C VAL A 253 -43.76 -31.70 -22.52
N ASP A 254 -44.08 -30.43 -22.23
CA ASP A 254 -45.18 -30.04 -21.33
C ASP A 254 -46.58 -30.10 -21.99
N ALA A 255 -46.71 -30.66 -23.21
CA ALA A 255 -47.97 -30.79 -23.93
C ALA A 255 -48.49 -32.24 -24.04
N GLU A 256 -47.77 -33.24 -23.50
CA GLU A 256 -48.15 -34.67 -23.59
C GLU A 256 -48.22 -35.40 -22.24
N LEU A 257 -48.15 -34.68 -21.12
CA LEU A 257 -48.30 -35.19 -19.75
C LEU A 257 -48.90 -34.00 -18.98
N GLU A 258 -50.11 -33.97 -18.44
CA GLU A 258 -51.04 -34.96 -17.91
C GLU A 258 -52.43 -34.31 -17.98
N ASP A 259 -53.47 -35.08 -18.30
CA ASP A 259 -54.81 -34.96 -17.70
C ASP A 259 -55.67 -36.09 -18.32
N ASP A 260 -55.54 -37.27 -17.72
CA ASP A 260 -56.53 -38.35 -17.75
C ASP A 260 -57.32 -38.30 -16.41
N ASP A 261 -58.62 -38.55 -16.53
CA ASP A 261 -59.62 -38.96 -15.53
C ASP A 261 -60.21 -37.87 -14.58
N GLU A 262 -61.53 -37.61 -14.45
CA GLU A 262 -62.77 -38.28 -14.90
C GLU A 262 -63.98 -37.31 -14.73
N GLU A 263 -64.89 -37.29 -15.73
CA GLU A 263 -66.38 -37.28 -15.70
C GLU A 263 -67.18 -36.29 -14.79
N GLU A 264 -68.32 -35.65 -15.17
CA GLU A 264 -69.35 -35.93 -16.19
C GLU A 264 -70.30 -34.70 -16.42
N GLU A 265 -70.80 -34.64 -17.66
CA GLU A 265 -72.12 -34.17 -18.19
C GLU A 265 -72.69 -32.71 -18.14
N VAL A 266 -72.75 -32.18 -19.37
CA VAL A 266 -73.49 -31.07 -20.05
C VAL A 266 -75.05 -31.20 -19.97
N PRO A 267 -75.95 -30.26 -20.46
CA PRO A 267 -75.81 -29.40 -21.65
C PRO A 267 -76.44 -27.98 -21.71
N ARG A 268 -75.74 -27.12 -22.48
CA ARG A 268 -76.17 -26.07 -23.45
C ARG A 268 -77.59 -25.51 -23.44
N HIS A 269 -77.71 -24.17 -23.34
CA HIS A 269 -78.47 -23.34 -24.31
C HIS A 269 -78.16 -21.83 -24.19
N TYR A 270 -77.84 -21.19 -25.31
CA TYR A 270 -78.03 -19.75 -25.55
C TYR A 270 -79.46 -19.56 -26.09
N PRO A 271 -80.19 -18.45 -25.79
CA PRO A 271 -80.12 -17.31 -26.71
C PRO A 271 -80.42 -15.90 -26.13
N SER A 272 -79.87 -14.90 -26.81
CA SER A 272 -80.50 -13.68 -27.35
C SER A 272 -81.65 -12.97 -26.60
N GLY A 273 -81.52 -11.63 -26.45
CA GLY A 273 -82.69 -10.75 -26.59
C GLY A 273 -82.79 -9.54 -25.65
N ASN A 274 -82.12 -8.45 -26.02
CA ASN A 274 -82.58 -7.04 -26.12
C ASN A 274 -83.36 -6.30 -25.00
N ASP A 275 -83.15 -4.97 -25.04
CA ASP A 275 -83.83 -3.85 -24.36
C ASP A 275 -83.30 -3.51 -22.95
N GLY A 276 -82.81 -2.32 -22.61
CA GLY A 276 -82.71 -1.03 -23.28
C GLY A 276 -82.50 0.07 -22.23
N ILE A 277 -81.85 1.17 -22.65
CA ILE A 277 -81.78 2.51 -22.02
C ILE A 277 -80.48 2.88 -21.26
N ARG A 278 -79.74 3.75 -21.97
CA ARG A 278 -78.59 4.62 -21.69
C ARG A 278 -78.60 5.34 -20.33
N VAL A 279 -77.42 5.55 -19.73
CA VAL A 279 -76.70 6.85 -19.71
C VAL A 279 -75.17 6.64 -19.57
N ARG A 280 -74.46 7.21 -20.55
CA ARG A 280 -73.04 7.60 -20.70
C ARG A 280 -72.09 7.63 -19.47
N GLY A 281 -70.91 7.03 -19.69
CA GLY A 281 -69.63 7.39 -19.08
C GLY A 281 -68.51 6.40 -19.40
N TYR A 282 -68.15 6.24 -20.69
CA TYR A 282 -67.06 5.38 -21.23
C TYR A 282 -65.73 5.56 -20.45
N ASP A 283 -65.14 4.53 -19.85
CA ASP A 283 -64.39 3.36 -20.40
C ASP A 283 -62.98 3.74 -20.90
N GLU A 284 -61.92 2.94 -20.79
CA GLU A 284 -61.50 1.78 -19.98
C GLU A 284 -60.07 1.49 -20.50
N TYR A 285 -59.21 0.89 -19.66
CA TYR A 285 -57.96 0.19 -20.05
C TYR A 285 -58.27 -1.01 -21.02
N PRO A 286 -57.34 -1.88 -21.52
CA PRO A 286 -55.89 -2.07 -21.29
C PRO A 286 -55.00 -2.42 -22.53
N GLU A 287 -53.67 -2.46 -22.29
CA GLU A 287 -52.49 -3.22 -22.84
C GLU A 287 -52.54 -4.05 -24.16
N PRO A 288 -51.42 -4.48 -24.84
CA PRO A 288 -50.01 -4.69 -24.40
C PRO A 288 -48.89 -4.39 -25.46
N TYR A 289 -47.63 -4.85 -25.22
CA TYR A 289 -46.48 -4.99 -26.16
C TYR A 289 -45.65 -3.69 -26.41
N THR A 290 -44.31 -3.57 -26.37
CA THR A 290 -43.11 -4.44 -26.37
C THR A 290 -41.87 -3.68 -25.88
N ASP A 291 -40.97 -4.34 -25.15
CA ASP A 291 -39.53 -4.04 -25.17
C ASP A 291 -38.89 -4.76 -26.38
N ASP A 292 -38.11 -4.05 -27.22
CA ASP A 292 -36.67 -4.28 -27.49
C ASP A 292 -36.15 -3.26 -28.56
N PRO A 293 -34.87 -3.23 -29.01
CA PRO A 293 -33.99 -2.07 -28.84
C PRO A 293 -33.47 -1.50 -30.18
N TYR A 294 -32.60 -0.49 -30.12
CA TYR A 294 -31.78 0.02 -31.22
C TYR A 294 -32.49 0.89 -32.28
N THR A 295 -32.39 2.21 -32.11
CA THR A 295 -32.24 3.14 -33.24
C THR A 295 -31.14 4.14 -32.92
N ASP A 296 -30.02 4.01 -33.63
CA ASP A 296 -29.03 5.08 -33.80
C ASP A 296 -29.74 6.27 -34.44
N ASP A 297 -29.91 7.37 -33.69
CA ASP A 297 -30.25 8.66 -34.27
C ASP A 297 -29.11 9.65 -34.04
N ALA A 298 -28.42 9.96 -35.14
CA ALA A 298 -27.26 10.82 -35.22
C ALA A 298 -27.70 12.26 -35.54
N ALA A 299 -28.38 12.94 -34.61
CA ALA A 299 -28.61 14.39 -34.73
C ALA A 299 -29.10 15.01 -33.41
N GLU A 300 -28.20 15.38 -32.48
CA GLU A 300 -28.37 16.62 -31.70
C GLU A 300 -27.05 17.05 -31.00
N PRO A 301 -26.86 18.38 -30.78
CA PRO A 301 -25.54 18.99 -30.65
C PRO A 301 -24.90 18.84 -29.26
N ARG A 302 -23.56 18.77 -29.26
CA ARG A 302 -22.66 18.82 -28.09
C ARG A 302 -23.16 19.83 -27.04
N ARG A 303 -23.75 19.35 -25.95
CA ARG A 303 -24.02 20.18 -24.77
C ARG A 303 -22.71 20.53 -24.08
N ARG A 304 -22.48 21.84 -23.97
CA ARG A 304 -21.43 22.47 -23.16
C ARG A 304 -21.55 21.97 -21.71
N ARG A 305 -20.39 21.79 -21.06
CA ARG A 305 -20.23 21.53 -19.62
C ARG A 305 -21.00 22.64 -18.87
N ARG A 306 -22.14 22.29 -18.26
CA ARG A 306 -22.89 23.23 -17.42
C ARG A 306 -22.16 23.30 -16.08
N GLU A 307 -21.70 24.50 -15.74
CA GLU A 307 -21.10 24.79 -14.44
C GLU A 307 -22.26 25.01 -13.46
N TYR A 308 -22.36 24.16 -12.43
CA TYR A 308 -23.43 24.24 -11.44
C TYR A 308 -23.24 25.46 -10.55
N THR A 309 -24.33 26.22 -10.35
CA THR A 309 -24.37 27.28 -9.35
C THR A 309 -24.23 26.70 -7.94
N ASP A 310 -23.85 27.51 -6.95
CA ASP A 310 -23.69 27.04 -5.57
C ASP A 310 -25.03 26.49 -5.02
N ASP A 311 -26.15 27.13 -5.36
CA ASP A 311 -27.50 26.62 -5.03
C ASP A 311 -27.78 25.23 -5.64
N GLU A 312 -27.37 24.97 -6.90
CA GLU A 312 -27.53 23.66 -7.56
C GLU A 312 -26.62 22.59 -6.93
N ARG A 313 -25.49 22.98 -6.33
CA ARG A 313 -24.61 22.08 -5.57
C ARG A 313 -25.17 21.78 -4.19
N ASP A 314 -25.71 22.78 -3.50
CA ASP A 314 -26.32 22.62 -2.19
C ASP A 314 -27.61 21.80 -2.29
N GLU A 315 -28.41 21.98 -3.33
CA GLU A 315 -29.57 21.13 -3.60
C GLU A 315 -29.16 19.68 -3.91
N ARG A 316 -28.02 19.47 -4.59
CA ARG A 316 -27.44 18.13 -4.80
C ARG A 316 -26.89 17.51 -3.51
N ARG A 317 -26.27 18.31 -2.64
CA ARG A 317 -25.79 17.89 -1.31
C ARG A 317 -26.95 17.52 -0.41
N GLN A 318 -28.01 18.33 -0.41
CA GLN A 318 -29.24 18.06 0.32
C GLN A 318 -29.91 16.78 -0.18
N ARG A 319 -29.96 16.55 -1.50
CA ARG A 319 -30.41 15.26 -2.07
C ARG A 319 -29.50 14.07 -1.70
N ARG A 320 -28.18 14.27 -1.51
CA ARG A 320 -27.27 13.21 -1.05
C ARG A 320 -27.45 12.92 0.44
N LYS A 321 -27.59 13.95 1.27
CA LYS A 321 -27.93 13.86 2.70
C LYS A 321 -29.30 13.18 2.88
N GLU A 322 -30.30 13.61 2.13
CA GLU A 322 -31.62 12.98 2.06
C GLU A 322 -31.57 11.55 1.51
N ARG A 323 -30.67 11.20 0.58
CA ARG A 323 -30.51 9.82 0.11
C ARG A 323 -29.80 8.94 1.13
N ALA A 324 -28.80 9.46 1.85
CA ALA A 324 -28.15 8.76 2.96
C ALA A 324 -29.16 8.51 4.09
N LEU A 325 -29.99 9.50 4.41
CA LEU A 325 -31.07 9.40 5.39
C LEU A 325 -32.24 8.53 4.88
N ALA A 326 -32.67 8.64 3.62
CA ALA A 326 -33.77 7.86 3.05
C ALA A 326 -33.40 6.40 2.79
N ALA A 327 -32.12 6.09 2.53
CA ALA A 327 -31.60 4.73 2.52
C ALA A 327 -31.74 4.05 3.90
N THR A 328 -31.85 4.83 4.99
CA THR A 328 -32.19 4.30 6.33
C THR A 328 -33.70 4.19 6.60
N ALA A 329 -34.56 4.77 5.76
CA ALA A 329 -36.01 4.88 5.99
C ALA A 329 -36.90 4.00 5.07
N ILE A 330 -36.40 3.51 3.93
CA ILE A 330 -37.20 2.69 2.98
C ILE A 330 -36.59 1.28 2.85
N ALA A 331 -36.80 0.46 3.88
CA ALA A 331 -36.50 -0.97 3.85
C ALA A 331 -37.72 -1.73 3.35
N GLY A 332 -37.78 -1.97 2.04
CA GLY A 332 -38.86 -2.78 1.46
C GLY A 332 -39.04 -2.74 -0.04
N LYS A 333 -37.97 -2.66 -0.85
CA LYS A 333 -37.89 -3.22 -2.21
C LYS A 333 -36.53 -2.92 -2.84
N GLN A 334 -36.04 -3.92 -3.58
CA GLN A 334 -34.74 -3.99 -4.22
C GLN A 334 -34.32 -2.70 -4.94
N ARG A 335 -33.35 -1.97 -4.38
CA ARG A 335 -32.41 -1.16 -5.15
C ARG A 335 -31.03 -1.21 -4.51
N LYS A 336 -30.02 -1.56 -5.32
CA LYS A 336 -28.60 -1.49 -4.99
C LYS A 336 -28.21 -0.01 -4.84
N SER A 337 -27.90 0.45 -3.63
CA SER A 337 -27.23 1.74 -3.42
C SER A 337 -26.01 1.59 -2.51
N ARG A 338 -24.87 2.03 -3.03
CA ARG A 338 -23.54 2.08 -2.41
C ARG A 338 -23.57 2.95 -1.16
N VAL A 339 -23.21 2.39 -0.02
CA VAL A 339 -22.64 3.12 1.12
C VAL A 339 -21.17 2.72 1.14
N VAL A 340 -20.29 3.67 0.90
CA VAL A 340 -18.84 3.45 0.68
C VAL A 340 -18.09 4.23 1.76
N SER A 341 -17.41 3.52 2.67
CA SER A 341 -16.15 3.99 3.24
C SER A 341 -15.12 3.90 2.11
N GLY A 342 -14.45 5.01 1.81
CA GLY A 342 -13.76 5.19 0.54
C GLY A 342 -12.72 6.30 0.61
N PRO A 343 -11.44 6.05 0.28
CA PRO A 343 -10.35 7.00 0.43
C PRO A 343 -10.50 8.22 -0.48
N LEU A 344 -11.24 8.11 -1.59
CA LEU A 344 -11.50 9.22 -2.51
C LEU A 344 -12.40 10.31 -1.86
N LEU A 345 -13.33 9.89 -0.98
CA LEU A 345 -14.14 10.82 -0.18
C LEU A 345 -13.44 11.20 1.13
N GLU A 346 -12.48 10.39 1.58
CA GLU A 346 -11.62 10.72 2.71
C GLU A 346 -10.58 11.78 2.34
N GLU A 347 -10.15 11.81 1.09
CA GLU A 347 -9.21 12.80 0.56
C GLU A 347 -9.93 13.96 -0.14
N GLY A 348 -11.26 14.10 -0.08
CA GLY A 348 -11.95 15.27 -0.68
C GLY A 348 -11.93 15.34 -2.21
N GLY A 349 -11.68 14.22 -2.90
CA GLY A 349 -11.67 14.13 -4.36
C GLY A 349 -13.03 14.40 -4.99
N LYS A 350 -13.09 15.38 -5.91
CA LYS A 350 -14.26 15.57 -6.81
C LYS A 350 -14.34 14.41 -7.80
N GLU A 351 -15.56 13.91 -8.07
CA GLU A 351 -15.91 12.83 -9.04
C GLU A 351 -15.45 13.04 -10.51
N ASP A 352 -14.69 14.10 -10.83
CA ASP A 352 -14.35 14.47 -12.22
C ASP A 352 -13.07 13.82 -12.77
N TYR A 353 -12.46 12.85 -12.05
CA TYR A 353 -11.17 12.26 -12.46
C TYR A 353 -11.25 11.05 -13.40
N GLU A 354 -12.43 10.43 -13.57
CA GLU A 354 -12.59 9.30 -14.52
C GLU A 354 -12.45 9.72 -16.00
N TYR A 355 -12.53 11.01 -16.33
CA TYR A 355 -12.47 11.48 -17.72
C TYR A 355 -11.14 12.15 -18.14
N ARG A 356 -10.15 12.29 -17.23
CA ARG A 356 -8.84 12.92 -17.57
C ARG A 356 -7.64 11.97 -17.61
N MET A 357 -7.78 10.74 -17.12
CA MET A 357 -6.74 9.69 -17.24
C MET A 357 -6.68 9.04 -18.63
N ALA A 358 -7.57 9.41 -19.56
CA ALA A 358 -7.50 9.01 -20.97
C ALA A 358 -6.75 10.00 -21.88
N ALA A 359 -6.38 11.19 -21.39
CA ALA A 359 -5.88 12.28 -22.26
C ALA A 359 -4.39 12.68 -22.08
N ASN A 360 -3.66 12.16 -21.08
CA ASN A 360 -2.26 12.52 -20.87
C ASN A 360 -1.29 11.33 -20.92
N ARG A 361 -1.54 10.38 -21.83
CA ARG A 361 -0.46 9.52 -22.36
C ARG A 361 0.12 10.17 -23.62
N GLY A 362 1.20 10.91 -23.46
CA GLY A 362 2.12 11.26 -24.54
C GLY A 362 2.41 12.76 -24.65
N GLY A 363 3.64 13.15 -24.32
CA GLY A 363 4.15 14.48 -24.62
C GLY A 363 5.44 14.82 -23.90
N GLY A 364 6.58 14.30 -24.37
CA GLY A 364 7.89 14.82 -24.00
C GLY A 364 8.07 16.24 -24.55
N GLY A 365 8.47 17.17 -23.68
CA GLY A 365 8.80 18.55 -23.99
C GLY A 365 10.10 18.96 -23.30
N THR A 366 10.93 19.67 -24.05
CA THR A 366 12.36 19.94 -23.87
C THR A 366 12.73 20.82 -22.66
N LYS A 367 13.87 20.51 -22.03
CA LYS A 367 14.55 21.33 -21.02
C LYS A 367 15.23 22.53 -21.68
N ASP A 368 14.94 23.74 -21.21
CA ASP A 368 15.68 24.94 -21.55
C ASP A 368 16.96 25.05 -20.72
N GLU A 369 18.10 24.79 -21.36
CA GLU A 369 19.45 25.13 -20.89
C GLU A 369 19.69 26.65 -21.03
N PHE A 370 19.21 27.46 -20.09
CA PHE A 370 19.76 28.82 -19.91
C PHE A 370 19.67 29.41 -18.49
N TYR A 371 19.11 28.68 -17.52
CA TYR A 371 18.94 29.16 -16.13
C TYR A 371 19.94 28.56 -15.11
N ASP A 372 20.90 27.74 -15.55
CA ASP A 372 21.74 26.93 -14.63
C ASP A 372 23.13 27.55 -14.30
N GLU A 373 23.53 28.63 -14.99
CA GLU A 373 24.82 29.32 -14.75
C GLU A 373 24.74 30.41 -13.65
N GLU A 374 23.62 31.12 -13.52
CA GLU A 374 23.47 32.18 -12.49
C GLU A 374 23.26 31.63 -11.08
N LEU A 375 22.61 30.46 -10.95
CA LEU A 375 22.38 29.79 -9.66
C LEU A 375 23.67 29.24 -9.04
N LYS A 376 24.64 28.81 -9.86
CA LYS A 376 25.93 28.28 -9.39
C LYS A 376 26.82 29.37 -8.77
N LYS A 377 26.75 30.61 -9.25
CA LYS A 377 27.50 31.75 -8.65
C LYS A 377 26.91 32.20 -7.32
N LYS A 378 25.59 32.20 -7.15
CA LYS A 378 24.93 32.54 -5.87
C LYS A 378 25.14 31.48 -4.78
N LYS A 379 25.19 30.18 -5.14
CA LYS A 379 25.50 29.09 -4.19
C LYS A 379 26.92 29.16 -3.63
N ARG A 380 27.93 29.45 -4.46
CA ARG A 380 29.33 29.56 -3.99
C ARG A 380 29.54 30.71 -3.00
N LYS A 381 28.86 31.85 -3.21
CA LYS A 381 28.95 33.01 -2.29
C LYS A 381 28.35 32.72 -0.91
N LYS A 382 27.27 31.93 -0.84
CA LYS A 382 26.65 31.49 0.42
C LYS A 382 27.51 30.47 1.18
N ILE A 383 28.23 29.60 0.46
CA ILE A 383 29.15 28.63 1.07
C ILE A 383 30.33 29.35 1.74
N PHE A 384 30.91 30.37 1.12
CA PHE A 384 32.00 31.15 1.74
C PHE A 384 31.56 31.93 2.99
N ILE A 385 30.31 32.42 3.03
CA ILE A 385 29.75 33.08 4.21
C ILE A 385 29.52 32.06 5.34
N GLY A 386 29.01 30.87 5.02
CA GLY A 386 28.83 29.79 5.98
C GLY A 386 30.15 29.34 6.62
N ILE A 387 31.21 29.20 5.82
CA ILE A 387 32.56 28.85 6.33
C ILE A 387 33.10 29.94 7.27
N ALA A 388 32.90 31.22 6.94
CA ALA A 388 33.33 32.32 7.81
C ALA A 388 32.61 32.33 9.17
N ILE A 389 31.32 31.99 9.20
CA ILE A 389 30.53 31.90 10.45
C ILE A 389 30.98 30.71 11.31
N VAL A 390 31.27 29.56 10.70
CA VAL A 390 31.77 28.38 11.44
C VAL A 390 33.14 28.64 12.06
N VAL A 391 34.04 29.32 11.35
CA VAL A 391 35.35 29.72 11.89
C VAL A 391 35.20 30.70 13.06
N LEU A 392 34.25 31.64 12.96
CA LEU A 392 33.96 32.58 14.06
C LEU A 392 33.39 31.87 15.30
N LEU A 393 32.49 30.89 15.12
CA LEU A 393 31.93 30.10 16.22
C LEU A 393 32.99 29.23 16.90
N LEU A 394 33.87 28.59 16.13
CA LEU A 394 34.98 27.80 16.69
C LEU A 394 35.97 28.68 17.47
N ALA A 395 36.22 29.91 17.02
CA ALA A 395 37.06 30.87 17.73
C ALA A 395 36.46 31.34 19.08
N ILE A 396 35.14 31.24 19.26
CA ILE A 396 34.43 31.58 20.51
C ILE A 396 34.30 30.36 21.43
N ILE A 397 34.07 29.16 20.89
CA ILE A 397 33.84 27.94 21.68
C ILE A 397 35.12 27.43 22.35
N ILE A 398 36.27 27.54 21.66
CA ILE A 398 37.54 27.01 22.17
C ILE A 398 37.99 27.73 23.47
N PRO A 399 37.89 29.08 23.60
CA PRO A 399 38.18 29.76 24.87
C PRO A 399 37.21 29.41 26.00
N VAL A 400 35.92 29.18 25.71
CA VAL A 400 34.89 28.92 26.73
C VAL A 400 35.01 27.50 27.31
N ALA A 401 35.37 26.51 26.48
CA ALA A 401 35.58 25.13 26.94
C ALA A 401 36.80 24.98 27.88
N VAL A 402 37.81 25.85 27.73
CA VAL A 402 39.04 25.81 28.56
C VAL A 402 38.81 26.44 29.95
N VAL A 403 37.76 27.24 30.15
CA VAL A 403 37.49 27.92 31.43
C VAL A 403 36.57 27.12 32.37
N VAL A 404 35.88 26.07 31.89
CA VAL A 404 34.87 25.33 32.69
C VAL A 404 35.36 23.98 33.23
N SER A 405 36.55 23.49 32.84
CA SER A 405 37.10 22.24 33.40
C SER A 405 38.08 22.48 34.54
N GLY A 406 37.55 22.66 35.77
CA GLY A 406 38.38 22.72 36.95
C GLY A 406 37.63 22.69 38.29
N LYS A 407 37.21 21.50 38.74
CA LYS A 407 37.45 20.95 40.10
C LYS A 407 36.68 19.65 40.38
N LYS A 408 37.39 18.68 40.97
CA LYS A 408 36.92 17.42 41.57
C LYS A 408 36.63 17.59 43.08
N SER A 409 35.81 16.69 43.64
CA SER A 409 36.11 15.76 44.76
C SER A 409 35.07 15.69 45.90
N SER A 410 34.49 14.49 46.07
CA SER A 410 34.16 13.71 47.30
C SER A 410 33.60 14.36 48.57
N ASP A 411 32.51 13.80 49.14
CA ASP A 411 32.60 13.04 50.41
C ASP A 411 31.38 12.14 50.69
N SER A 412 31.57 11.17 51.59
CA SER A 412 30.67 10.08 51.98
C SER A 412 30.02 10.37 53.34
N GLY A 413 28.81 9.87 53.60
CA GLY A 413 28.22 9.82 54.94
C GLY A 413 26.76 9.39 54.93
N GLY A 414 26.46 8.23 55.53
CA GLY A 414 25.10 7.67 55.62
C GLY A 414 24.30 8.21 56.81
N ASP A 415 22.98 8.08 56.72
CA ASP A 415 22.15 7.58 57.83
C ASP A 415 20.73 7.25 57.34
N THR A 416 20.16 6.22 57.96
CA THR A 416 18.88 5.56 57.69
C THR A 416 17.66 6.38 58.10
N SER A 417 16.66 6.47 57.23
CA SER A 417 15.24 6.51 57.64
C SER A 417 14.32 6.04 56.52
N SER A 418 13.50 5.04 56.84
CA SER A 418 12.45 4.46 56.01
C SER A 418 11.41 5.49 55.60
N SER A 419 11.32 5.76 54.30
CA SER A 419 10.10 6.24 53.65
C SER A 419 10.04 5.63 52.27
N SER A 420 8.97 4.90 51.98
CA SER A 420 8.60 4.38 50.68
C SER A 420 8.51 5.52 49.67
N SER A 421 9.58 5.74 48.93
CA SER A 421 9.59 6.54 47.70
C SER A 421 9.80 5.56 46.56
N SER A 422 8.78 5.41 45.71
CA SER A 422 8.88 4.85 44.37
C SER A 422 10.04 5.55 43.65
N SER A 423 11.18 4.87 43.60
CA SER A 423 12.38 5.38 42.95
C SER A 423 12.16 5.29 41.45
N ASP A 424 11.99 6.46 40.87
CA ASP A 424 12.11 6.79 39.45
C ASP A 424 13.52 6.44 38.96
N SER A 425 13.80 5.15 38.76
CA SER A 425 14.94 4.69 37.98
C SER A 425 14.44 4.44 36.56
N SER A 426 14.64 5.40 35.67
CA SER A 426 14.33 5.33 34.24
C SER A 426 15.10 4.26 33.44
N LYS A 427 15.72 3.28 34.12
CA LYS A 427 16.46 2.18 33.52
C LYS A 427 15.82 0.85 33.96
N PRO A 428 15.47 -0.04 33.00
CA PRO A 428 14.95 -1.38 33.30
C PRO A 428 15.87 -2.18 34.22
N ASP A 429 15.27 -3.05 35.03
CA ASP A 429 16.05 -3.97 35.85
C ASP A 429 16.64 -5.09 34.99
N ASN A 430 17.94 -5.00 34.74
CA ASN A 430 18.70 -6.00 33.99
C ASN A 430 19.45 -6.98 34.93
N SER A 431 18.94 -7.18 36.15
CA SER A 431 19.55 -8.04 37.16
C SER A 431 19.61 -9.52 36.75
N ASN A 432 18.78 -9.97 35.81
CA ASN A 432 18.84 -11.33 35.26
C ASN A 432 20.15 -11.62 34.48
N LEU A 433 20.85 -10.59 33.99
CA LEU A 433 22.19 -10.74 33.41
C LEU A 433 23.22 -11.27 34.43
N ASN A 434 23.01 -11.09 35.73
CA ASN A 434 23.90 -11.62 36.77
C ASN A 434 23.96 -13.16 36.80
N SER A 435 23.02 -13.83 36.11
CA SER A 435 22.96 -15.29 36.02
C SER A 435 23.85 -15.90 34.92
N ILE A 436 24.44 -15.07 34.05
CA ILE A 436 25.28 -15.48 32.92
C ILE A 436 26.57 -14.65 32.86
N SER A 437 27.59 -15.14 32.15
CA SER A 437 28.82 -14.38 31.88
C SER A 437 28.78 -13.74 30.49
N GLU A 438 29.36 -12.56 30.32
CA GLU A 438 29.57 -11.96 28.99
C GLU A 438 30.51 -12.81 28.12
N ASP A 439 31.38 -13.61 28.75
CA ASP A 439 32.24 -14.58 28.07
C ASP A 439 31.46 -15.76 27.46
N ASP A 440 30.21 -15.99 27.88
CA ASP A 440 29.34 -17.02 27.30
C ASP A 440 28.79 -16.60 25.92
N ILE A 441 28.92 -15.31 25.56
CA ILE A 441 28.50 -14.77 24.28
C ILE A 441 29.64 -14.95 23.25
N PRO A 442 29.42 -15.66 22.12
CA PRO A 442 30.44 -15.78 21.09
C PRO A 442 30.86 -14.43 20.51
N ASP A 443 32.14 -14.27 20.16
CA ASP A 443 32.70 -13.00 19.67
C ASP A 443 31.97 -12.42 18.45
N TRP A 444 31.40 -13.27 17.59
CA TRP A 444 30.64 -12.83 16.42
C TRP A 444 29.26 -12.26 16.77
N ALA A 445 28.73 -12.57 17.96
CA ALA A 445 27.41 -12.15 18.43
C ALA A 445 27.46 -10.89 19.32
N LYS A 446 28.61 -10.60 19.94
CA LYS A 446 28.82 -9.46 20.85
C LYS A 446 28.42 -8.12 20.20
N GLY A 447 27.67 -7.31 20.95
CA GLY A 447 27.10 -6.04 20.50
C GLY A 447 25.95 -6.16 19.49
N GLY A 448 25.59 -7.39 19.10
CA GLY A 448 24.59 -7.69 18.09
C GLY A 448 23.19 -8.01 18.64
N LEU A 449 22.32 -8.52 17.77
CA LEU A 449 20.94 -8.86 18.14
C LEU A 449 20.83 -9.99 19.18
N LEU A 450 21.83 -10.87 19.24
CA LEU A 450 21.84 -12.06 20.10
C LEU A 450 22.58 -11.86 21.42
N ASP A 451 23.16 -10.68 21.64
CA ASP A 451 23.92 -10.35 22.84
C ASP A 451 23.04 -9.56 23.82
N PRO A 452 22.55 -10.19 24.91
CA PRO A 452 21.68 -9.54 25.87
C PRO A 452 22.37 -8.44 26.68
N PHE A 453 23.71 -8.43 26.77
CA PHE A 453 24.46 -7.33 27.41
C PHE A 453 24.42 -6.03 26.60
N SER A 454 24.08 -6.13 25.31
CA SER A 454 23.90 -4.98 24.41
C SER A 454 22.46 -4.46 24.36
N TRP A 455 21.50 -5.15 24.99
CA TRP A 455 20.10 -4.77 25.01
C TRP A 455 19.87 -3.69 26.07
N TYR A 456 18.94 -2.78 25.79
CA TYR A 456 18.53 -1.76 26.74
C TYR A 456 17.77 -2.38 27.92
N ASP A 457 16.91 -3.36 27.63
CA ASP A 457 15.99 -4.01 28.55
C ASP A 457 16.09 -5.52 28.40
N THR A 458 16.32 -6.20 29.51
CA THR A 458 16.40 -7.66 29.61
C THR A 458 15.34 -8.24 30.55
N GLU A 459 14.47 -7.40 31.13
CA GLU A 459 13.39 -7.85 32.02
C GLU A 459 12.43 -8.81 31.30
N ASP A 460 12.05 -9.88 32.00
CA ASP A 460 11.21 -11.00 31.53
C ASP A 460 11.75 -11.77 30.30
N PHE A 461 12.97 -11.48 29.83
CA PHE A 461 13.63 -12.25 28.77
C PHE A 461 14.46 -13.42 29.32
N ASN A 462 14.52 -14.50 28.55
CA ASN A 462 15.54 -15.53 28.71
C ASN A 462 16.86 -15.04 28.09
N VAL A 463 17.82 -14.69 28.94
CA VAL A 463 19.13 -14.15 28.53
C VAL A 463 20.16 -15.22 28.16
N THR A 464 19.82 -16.50 28.28
CA THR A 464 20.75 -17.58 27.88
C THR A 464 21.00 -17.53 26.38
N PHE A 465 22.28 -17.44 25.97
CA PHE A 465 22.64 -17.35 24.56
C PHE A 465 22.10 -18.54 23.74
N THR A 466 21.46 -18.21 22.63
CA THR A 466 21.15 -19.16 21.56
C THR A 466 21.20 -18.46 20.21
N ASN A 467 21.65 -19.19 19.18
CA ASN A 467 21.58 -18.79 17.78
C ASN A 467 20.49 -19.56 17.01
N ASP A 468 19.62 -20.27 17.72
CA ASP A 468 18.56 -21.03 17.10
C ASP A 468 17.55 -20.10 16.44
N THR A 469 16.98 -20.60 15.34
CA THR A 469 15.96 -19.88 14.59
C THR A 469 14.84 -20.82 14.18
N VAL A 470 13.64 -20.28 14.03
CA VAL A 470 12.50 -20.96 13.41
C VAL A 470 12.03 -20.08 12.26
N GLY A 471 11.94 -20.64 11.05
CA GLY A 471 11.66 -19.83 9.86
C GLY A 471 12.70 -18.72 9.61
N GLY A 472 13.95 -18.87 10.08
CA GLY A 472 14.98 -17.83 9.98
C GLY A 472 14.85 -16.69 10.99
N LEU A 473 13.88 -16.74 11.90
CA LEU A 473 13.66 -15.76 12.96
C LEU A 473 14.23 -16.27 14.28
N SER A 474 14.96 -15.41 14.99
CA SER A 474 15.63 -15.76 16.24
C SER A 474 14.61 -16.07 17.35
N ILE A 475 14.93 -17.07 18.16
CA ILE A 475 14.23 -17.37 19.42
C ILE A 475 14.92 -16.76 20.64
N MET A 476 16.00 -16.00 20.46
CA MET A 476 16.75 -15.39 21.55
C MET A 476 15.85 -14.45 22.37
N GLY A 477 15.94 -14.55 23.70
CA GLY A 477 15.04 -13.85 24.63
C GLY A 477 13.77 -14.62 25.01
N LEU A 478 13.39 -15.66 24.25
CA LEU A 478 12.13 -16.37 24.46
C LEU A 478 12.22 -17.41 25.59
N ASN A 479 11.25 -17.40 26.50
CA ASN A 479 11.08 -18.47 27.46
C ASN A 479 10.37 -19.67 26.80
N MET A 480 10.91 -20.88 26.94
CA MET A 480 10.42 -22.07 26.24
C MET A 480 9.29 -22.80 26.98
N THR A 481 9.02 -22.44 28.24
CA THR A 481 7.83 -22.89 28.98
C THR A 481 6.72 -21.84 28.90
N TRP A 482 5.47 -22.29 28.88
CA TRP A 482 4.29 -21.41 28.84
C TRP A 482 3.10 -22.05 29.55
N ASP A 483 2.13 -21.22 29.93
CA ASP A 483 0.87 -21.62 30.56
C ASP A 483 -0.31 -20.93 29.85
N ASP A 484 -1.21 -21.74 29.29
CA ASP A 484 -2.42 -21.27 28.59
C ASP A 484 -3.70 -21.45 29.45
N SER A 485 -3.58 -21.82 30.73
CA SER A 485 -4.74 -22.05 31.60
C SER A 485 -5.42 -20.76 32.09
N VAL A 486 -4.83 -19.59 31.80
CA VAL A 486 -5.33 -18.29 32.26
C VAL A 486 -6.55 -17.85 31.45
N GLN A 487 -7.56 -17.36 32.17
CA GLN A 487 -8.79 -16.78 31.63
C GLN A 487 -8.74 -15.25 31.72
N ALA A 488 -9.00 -14.56 30.61
CA ALA A 488 -9.04 -13.09 30.57
C ALA A 488 -10.11 -12.53 31.52
N ASN A 489 -11.36 -12.98 31.35
CA ASN A 489 -12.50 -12.55 32.16
C ASN A 489 -13.57 -13.64 32.20
N GLU A 490 -14.59 -13.47 33.06
CA GLU A 490 -15.64 -14.46 33.30
C GLU A 490 -16.56 -14.76 32.11
N HIS A 491 -16.54 -13.94 31.06
CA HIS A 491 -17.40 -14.07 29.90
C HIS A 491 -16.77 -14.88 28.75
N VAL A 492 -15.48 -15.20 28.85
CA VAL A 492 -14.74 -15.90 27.78
C VAL A 492 -13.94 -17.10 28.31
N PRO A 493 -13.72 -18.15 27.52
CA PRO A 493 -12.91 -19.28 27.92
C PRO A 493 -11.43 -18.91 28.14
N ALA A 494 -10.75 -19.65 29.01
CA ALA A 494 -9.28 -19.65 29.13
C ALA A 494 -8.60 -19.99 27.79
N LEU A 495 -7.32 -19.64 27.63
CA LEU A 495 -6.61 -19.81 26.35
C LEU A 495 -6.54 -21.28 25.89
N ASP A 496 -6.41 -22.23 26.83
CA ASP A 496 -6.39 -23.67 26.55
C ASP A 496 -7.78 -24.25 26.20
N LYS A 497 -8.83 -23.43 26.22
CA LYS A 497 -10.19 -23.77 25.82
C LYS A 497 -10.57 -23.02 24.54
N GLU A 498 -11.41 -23.68 23.74
CA GLU A 498 -11.88 -23.16 22.46
C GLU A 498 -12.71 -21.89 22.65
N PHE A 499 -12.31 -20.80 21.99
CA PHE A 499 -13.13 -19.61 21.78
C PHE A 499 -13.93 -19.78 20.51
N LYS A 500 -15.26 -19.72 20.62
CA LYS A 500 -16.16 -19.97 19.49
C LYS A 500 -16.35 -18.72 18.64
N TYR A 501 -15.39 -18.45 17.75
CA TYR A 501 -15.48 -17.32 16.83
C TYR A 501 -16.75 -17.36 15.98
N GLY A 502 -17.41 -16.22 15.86
CA GLY A 502 -18.70 -16.08 15.17
C GLY A 502 -19.93 -16.41 16.02
N GLU A 503 -19.77 -17.10 17.16
CA GLU A 503 -20.80 -17.21 18.20
C GLU A 503 -20.54 -16.24 19.36
N MET A 504 -19.26 -16.03 19.68
CA MET A 504 -18.79 -15.10 20.70
C MET A 504 -18.18 -13.87 20.02
N SER A 505 -18.59 -12.68 20.46
CA SER A 505 -18.03 -11.42 19.95
C SER A 505 -16.61 -11.21 20.46
N ILE A 506 -15.72 -10.82 19.54
CA ILE A 506 -14.40 -10.31 19.85
C ILE A 506 -14.54 -8.93 20.50
N ARG A 507 -13.93 -8.73 21.67
CA ARG A 507 -13.82 -7.43 22.33
C ARG A 507 -12.35 -7.16 22.56
N GLY A 508 -11.74 -6.50 21.58
CA GLY A 508 -10.32 -6.25 21.54
C GLY A 508 -9.93 -4.78 21.61
N VAL A 509 -8.64 -4.55 21.82
CA VAL A 509 -8.02 -3.23 21.72
C VAL A 509 -6.72 -3.34 20.93
N ASN A 510 -6.40 -2.31 20.16
CA ASN A 510 -5.10 -2.18 19.49
C ASN A 510 -4.05 -1.66 20.47
N VAL A 511 -2.81 -2.14 20.36
CA VAL A 511 -1.64 -1.53 21.01
C VAL A 511 -0.82 -0.74 20.00
N GLY A 512 -1.49 0.22 19.35
CA GLY A 512 -0.92 1.11 18.34
C GLY A 512 0.16 2.05 18.89
N GLY A 513 1.00 2.59 18.01
CA GLY A 513 2.15 3.42 18.38
C GLY A 513 3.32 2.63 18.98
N TRP A 514 3.24 1.29 19.12
CA TRP A 514 4.28 0.49 19.78
C TRP A 514 5.41 0.05 18.85
N PHE A 515 5.17 -0.94 17.98
CA PHE A 515 6.13 -1.41 16.96
C PHE A 515 5.89 -0.79 15.58
N ASN A 516 4.94 0.13 15.54
CA ASN A 516 4.56 0.95 14.41
C ASN A 516 4.39 2.37 14.94
N LEU A 517 5.28 3.28 14.56
CA LEU A 517 5.19 4.67 15.03
C LEU A 517 4.21 5.48 14.18
N GLU A 518 3.30 6.15 14.88
CA GLU A 518 2.36 7.10 14.30
C GLU A 518 2.52 8.46 14.95
N PRO A 519 2.73 9.53 14.14
CA PRO A 519 2.97 10.86 14.67
C PRO A 519 1.88 11.38 15.62
N TRP A 520 0.64 10.97 15.43
CA TRP A 520 -0.47 11.45 16.26
C TRP A 520 -0.63 10.65 17.57
N ILE A 521 -0.15 9.39 17.62
CA ILE A 521 -0.16 8.56 18.83
C ILE A 521 1.00 8.96 19.75
N THR A 522 2.20 9.12 19.17
CA THR A 522 3.45 9.49 19.86
C THR A 522 4.06 10.78 19.29
N PRO A 523 3.37 11.94 19.38
CA PRO A 523 3.84 13.20 18.82
C PRO A 523 5.18 13.67 19.38
N SER A 524 5.60 13.24 20.58
CA SER A 524 6.90 13.61 21.17
C SER A 524 8.10 13.29 20.26
N PHE A 525 8.02 12.26 19.41
CA PHE A 525 9.05 11.93 18.42
C PHE A 525 9.14 12.96 17.28
N PHE A 526 8.05 13.66 16.99
CA PHE A 526 7.89 14.50 15.80
C PHE A 526 7.87 16.00 16.13
N GLU A 527 7.42 16.38 17.33
CA GLU A 527 7.21 17.78 17.74
C GLU A 527 8.48 18.64 17.75
N SER A 528 9.65 18.03 17.91
CA SER A 528 10.93 18.75 17.84
C SER A 528 11.33 19.15 16.41
N TYR A 529 10.67 18.58 15.39
CA TYR A 529 10.91 18.86 13.99
C TYR A 529 9.90 19.87 13.45
N ASN A 530 10.36 20.73 12.55
CA ASN A 530 9.50 21.62 11.79
C ASN A 530 9.11 20.95 10.46
N THR A 531 8.03 21.40 9.84
CA THR A 531 7.58 20.90 8.53
C THR A 531 8.67 20.98 7.44
N ARG A 532 9.62 21.91 7.56
CA ARG A 532 10.76 22.06 6.64
C ARG A 532 11.81 20.95 6.76
N ASP A 533 11.85 20.26 7.90
CA ASP A 533 12.76 19.15 8.16
C ASP A 533 12.28 17.88 7.46
N GLY A 534 10.99 17.81 7.08
CA GLY A 534 10.42 16.71 6.32
C GLY A 534 10.34 15.39 7.08
N VAL A 535 10.24 15.44 8.41
CA VAL A 535 10.06 14.28 9.28
C VAL A 535 8.56 14.07 9.52
N ILE A 536 7.98 13.07 8.88
CA ILE A 536 6.53 12.87 8.77
C ILE A 536 6.06 11.44 9.08
N ASP A 537 7.00 10.49 9.14
CA ASP A 537 6.78 9.05 9.32
C ASP A 537 8.04 8.40 9.94
N GLU A 538 7.98 7.10 10.28
CA GLU A 538 9.12 6.39 10.86
C GLU A 538 10.33 6.34 9.91
N TRP A 539 10.09 6.25 8.58
CA TRP A 539 11.15 6.27 7.56
C TRP A 539 12.00 7.55 7.65
N THR A 540 11.35 8.70 7.62
CA THR A 540 12.03 10.01 7.65
C THR A 540 12.59 10.32 9.04
N LEU A 541 11.92 9.87 10.10
CA LEU A 541 12.38 9.98 11.48
C LEU A 541 13.70 9.24 11.71
N THR A 542 13.74 7.94 11.38
CA THR A 542 14.93 7.09 11.55
C THR A 542 16.10 7.59 10.70
N LYS A 543 15.82 8.05 9.48
CA LYS A 543 16.81 8.70 8.62
C LYS A 543 17.37 9.99 9.22
N SER A 544 16.51 10.82 9.82
CA SER A 544 16.89 12.08 10.46
C SER A 544 17.74 11.87 11.72
N MET A 545 17.38 10.88 12.55
CA MET A 545 18.14 10.54 13.76
C MET A 545 19.48 9.86 13.48
N GLY A 546 19.56 9.08 12.41
CA GLY A 546 20.66 8.16 12.14
C GLY A 546 20.55 6.89 13.00
N SER A 547 21.20 5.82 12.54
CA SER A 547 21.00 4.44 13.06
C SER A 547 21.24 4.29 14.56
N THR A 548 22.29 4.88 15.12
CA THR A 548 22.64 4.75 16.55
C THR A 548 21.58 5.40 17.45
N LYS A 549 21.19 6.64 17.14
CA LYS A 549 20.19 7.36 17.94
C LYS A 549 18.80 6.76 17.74
N ALA A 550 18.47 6.36 16.51
CA ALA A 550 17.22 5.65 16.21
C ALA A 550 17.12 4.35 17.02
N LYS A 551 18.16 3.50 17.02
CA LYS A 551 18.17 2.27 17.84
C LYS A 551 17.95 2.57 19.31
N SER A 552 18.73 3.50 19.88
CA SER A 552 18.63 3.84 21.30
C SER A 552 17.24 4.36 21.68
N ASN A 553 16.69 5.30 20.91
CA ASN A 553 15.39 5.91 21.20
C ASN A 553 14.23 4.93 21.00
N LEU A 554 14.23 4.18 19.90
CA LEU A 554 13.14 3.24 19.60
C LEU A 554 13.16 2.04 20.53
N GLU A 555 14.33 1.55 20.95
CA GLU A 555 14.41 0.45 21.90
C GLU A 555 13.90 0.85 23.30
N GLN A 556 14.20 2.07 23.75
CA GLN A 556 13.62 2.65 24.97
C GLN A 556 12.09 2.75 24.88
N HIS A 557 11.58 3.16 23.72
CA HIS A 557 10.15 3.22 23.45
C HIS A 557 9.50 1.83 23.46
N TYR A 558 10.08 0.85 22.76
CA TYR A 558 9.57 -0.53 22.76
C TYR A 558 9.54 -1.14 24.17
N SER A 559 10.49 -0.77 25.04
CA SER A 559 10.55 -1.21 26.42
C SER A 559 9.45 -0.61 27.31
N SER A 560 9.08 0.66 27.10
CA SER A 560 8.30 1.45 28.07
C SER A 560 6.91 1.89 27.62
N TRP A 561 6.60 1.86 26.32
CA TRP A 561 5.33 2.38 25.79
C TRP A 561 4.12 1.55 26.25
N ILE A 562 4.16 0.25 25.94
CA ILE A 562 3.22 -0.78 26.37
C ILE A 562 4.01 -1.76 27.24
N THR A 563 3.54 -1.94 28.46
CA THR A 563 4.25 -2.71 29.49
C THR A 563 3.43 -3.92 29.93
N LYS A 564 4.02 -4.78 30.76
CA LYS A 564 3.28 -5.87 31.44
C LYS A 564 2.04 -5.36 32.18
N GLN A 565 2.15 -4.20 32.84
CA GLN A 565 1.03 -3.56 33.52
C GLN A 565 -0.06 -3.15 32.54
N SER A 566 0.31 -2.63 31.36
CA SER A 566 -0.67 -2.28 30.32
C SER A 566 -1.55 -3.48 29.92
N PHE A 567 -0.99 -4.69 29.80
CA PHE A 567 -1.79 -5.89 29.51
C PHE A 567 -2.70 -6.30 30.69
N ALA A 568 -2.26 -6.12 31.93
CA ALA A 568 -3.10 -6.35 33.11
C ALA A 568 -4.26 -5.35 33.13
N ASP A 569 -4.00 -4.08 32.85
CA ASP A 569 -5.03 -3.04 32.79
C ASP A 569 -6.02 -3.28 31.63
N ILE A 570 -5.55 -3.78 30.48
CA ILE A 570 -6.40 -4.20 29.35
C ILE A 570 -7.35 -5.33 29.80
N ARG A 571 -6.81 -6.36 30.47
CA ARG A 571 -7.64 -7.43 31.02
C ARG A 571 -8.65 -6.90 32.05
N ASP A 572 -8.22 -6.00 32.92
CA ASP A 572 -9.06 -5.40 33.95
C ASP A 572 -10.16 -4.52 33.35
N ALA A 573 -9.95 -3.89 32.19
CA ALA A 573 -11.03 -3.22 31.44
C ALA A 573 -12.02 -4.20 30.78
N GLY A 574 -11.77 -5.51 30.88
CA GLY A 574 -12.65 -6.58 30.42
C GLY A 574 -12.37 -7.07 29.00
N PHE A 575 -11.30 -6.61 28.36
CA PHE A 575 -10.93 -7.10 27.03
C PHE A 575 -10.61 -8.60 27.04
N ASP A 576 -10.83 -9.26 25.90
CA ASP A 576 -10.51 -10.66 25.66
C ASP A 576 -9.49 -10.86 24.53
N HIS A 577 -9.29 -9.84 23.70
CA HIS A 577 -8.30 -9.82 22.63
C HIS A 577 -7.42 -8.56 22.65
N VAL A 578 -6.24 -8.67 22.04
CA VAL A 578 -5.34 -7.56 21.74
C VAL A 578 -4.85 -7.68 20.31
N ARG A 579 -4.92 -6.60 19.54
CA ARG A 579 -4.30 -6.52 18.21
C ARG A 579 -2.96 -5.82 18.34
N ILE A 580 -1.91 -6.47 17.83
CA ILE A 580 -0.52 -5.98 17.92
C ILE A 580 -0.03 -5.64 16.51
N PRO A 581 -0.11 -4.36 16.11
CA PRO A 581 0.51 -3.87 14.88
C PRO A 581 2.04 -3.97 14.93
N PHE A 582 2.64 -4.54 13.90
CA PHE A 582 4.09 -4.55 13.71
C PHE A 582 4.44 -4.49 12.22
N ASN A 583 5.67 -4.08 11.92
CA ASN A 583 6.10 -3.86 10.54
C ASN A 583 7.15 -4.85 10.07
N TYR A 584 7.35 -4.93 8.76
CA TYR A 584 8.28 -5.89 8.16
C TYR A 584 9.74 -5.77 8.66
N TRP A 585 10.19 -4.58 9.09
CA TRP A 585 11.53 -4.37 9.63
C TRP A 585 11.78 -5.00 11.00
N ALA A 586 10.73 -5.49 11.68
CA ALA A 586 10.89 -6.42 12.79
C ALA A 586 11.52 -7.74 12.34
N VAL A 587 11.27 -8.17 11.09
CA VAL A 587 11.74 -9.43 10.54
C VAL A 587 12.98 -9.23 9.66
N THR A 588 12.91 -8.28 8.72
CA THR A 588 13.94 -8.07 7.70
C THR A 588 13.97 -6.63 7.21
N THR A 589 15.14 -6.13 6.84
CA THR A 589 15.33 -4.82 6.21
C THR A 589 16.02 -4.99 4.86
N TYR A 590 15.75 -4.09 3.92
CA TYR A 590 16.33 -4.11 2.58
C TYR A 590 17.29 -2.93 2.34
N ASP A 591 18.09 -3.03 1.28
CA ASP A 591 19.01 -1.96 0.89
C ASP A 591 18.26 -0.63 0.71
N GLY A 592 18.70 0.39 1.45
CA GLY A 592 18.10 1.72 1.44
C GLY A 592 17.09 1.98 2.56
N ASP A 593 16.69 0.95 3.33
CA ASP A 593 15.83 1.13 4.50
C ASP A 593 16.60 1.87 5.62
N PRO A 594 16.01 2.94 6.20
CA PRO A 594 16.60 3.65 7.33
C PRO A 594 16.19 3.07 8.70
N TYR A 595 15.25 2.12 8.71
CA TYR A 595 14.64 1.56 9.92
C TYR A 595 15.65 0.87 10.84
N VAL A 596 15.30 0.75 12.12
CA VAL A 596 16.07 -0.04 13.10
C VAL A 596 15.80 -1.53 12.85
N PRO A 597 16.79 -2.32 12.41
CA PRO A 597 16.55 -3.69 12.00
C PRO A 597 16.33 -4.61 13.19
N LYS A 598 15.22 -5.36 13.18
CA LYS A 598 14.94 -6.55 14.01
C LYS A 598 14.92 -6.36 15.53
N VAL A 599 15.04 -5.14 16.04
CA VAL A 599 15.01 -4.87 17.49
C VAL A 599 13.60 -5.07 18.05
N SER A 600 12.56 -4.62 17.35
CA SER A 600 11.17 -4.78 17.78
C SER A 600 10.72 -6.24 17.87
N TRP A 601 11.37 -7.17 17.17
CA TRP A 601 11.03 -8.60 17.17
C TRP A 601 10.99 -9.19 18.58
N ARG A 602 12.02 -8.97 19.41
CA ARG A 602 12.04 -9.53 20.78
C ARG A 602 10.93 -8.93 21.65
N TYR A 603 10.64 -7.65 21.50
CA TYR A 603 9.58 -6.98 22.26
C TYR A 603 8.18 -7.44 21.81
N LEU A 604 7.99 -7.73 20.52
CA LEU A 604 6.77 -8.36 20.01
C LEU A 604 6.54 -9.72 20.68
N LEU A 605 7.58 -10.57 20.73
CA LEU A 605 7.47 -11.86 21.42
C LEU A 605 7.16 -11.68 22.91
N ARG A 606 7.81 -10.73 23.59
CA ARG A 606 7.51 -10.39 25.00
C ARG A 606 6.07 -9.91 25.19
N GLY A 607 5.55 -9.08 24.29
CA GLY A 607 4.15 -8.64 24.30
C GLY A 607 3.16 -9.79 24.19
N ILE A 608 3.46 -10.79 23.34
CA ILE A 608 2.63 -12.01 23.24
C ILE A 608 2.67 -12.81 24.56
N GLU A 609 3.83 -12.88 25.24
CA GLU A 609 3.92 -13.51 26.56
C GLU A 609 3.10 -12.75 27.61
N TYR A 610 3.10 -11.41 27.59
CA TYR A 610 2.26 -10.60 28.47
C TYR A 610 0.77 -10.79 28.19
N ALA A 611 0.37 -10.88 26.92
CA ALA A 611 -1.01 -11.23 26.56
C ALA A 611 -1.39 -12.61 27.11
N ARG A 612 -0.52 -13.63 26.93
CA ARG A 612 -0.74 -14.98 27.46
C ARG A 612 -0.94 -14.99 28.97
N GLN A 613 -0.08 -14.29 29.72
CA GLN A 613 -0.14 -14.19 31.18
C GLN A 613 -1.45 -13.55 31.69
N GLN A 614 -2.13 -12.79 30.84
CA GLN A 614 -3.42 -12.16 31.14
C GLN A 614 -4.61 -12.89 30.51
N GLY A 615 -4.39 -14.04 29.86
CA GLY A 615 -5.45 -14.80 29.18
C GLY A 615 -5.99 -14.12 27.92
N LEU A 616 -5.30 -13.10 27.40
CA LEU A 616 -5.70 -12.32 26.22
C LEU A 616 -5.25 -13.03 24.94
N ARG A 617 -6.16 -13.15 23.98
CA ARG A 617 -5.87 -13.67 22.63
C ARG A 617 -5.31 -12.57 21.74
N VAL A 618 -4.43 -12.93 20.81
CA VAL A 618 -3.66 -12.00 19.99
C VAL A 618 -4.10 -12.06 18.54
N ASN A 619 -4.40 -10.89 17.98
CA ASN A 619 -4.37 -10.63 16.55
C ASN A 619 -3.02 -10.05 16.16
N LEU A 620 -2.22 -10.87 15.46
CA LEU A 620 -0.88 -10.50 15.02
C LEU A 620 -0.98 -9.78 13.67
N ASP A 621 -0.80 -8.47 13.65
CA ASP A 621 -1.13 -7.63 12.50
C ASP A 621 0.11 -7.10 11.78
N LEU A 622 0.38 -7.60 10.57
CA LEU A 622 1.45 -7.09 9.72
C LEU A 622 1.02 -5.77 9.08
N HIS A 623 1.37 -4.68 9.78
CA HIS A 623 0.82 -3.35 9.57
C HIS A 623 1.53 -2.56 8.45
N GLY A 624 2.76 -2.94 8.10
CA GLY A 624 3.55 -2.29 7.05
C GLY A 624 4.29 -3.32 6.20
N LEU A 625 3.99 -3.34 4.90
CA LEU A 625 4.64 -4.19 3.92
C LEU A 625 5.76 -3.44 3.16
N PRO A 626 6.76 -4.17 2.59
CA PRO A 626 7.76 -3.57 1.74
C PRO A 626 7.14 -2.77 0.59
N GLY A 627 7.58 -1.53 0.42
CA GLY A 627 7.03 -0.61 -0.58
C GLY A 627 5.79 0.17 -0.13
N SER A 628 5.23 -0.10 1.05
CA SER A 628 3.94 0.42 1.53
C SER A 628 2.75 -0.03 0.69
N GLN A 629 1.73 -0.56 1.37
CA GLN A 629 0.47 -1.02 0.78
C GLN A 629 -0.62 0.06 0.68
N ASN A 630 -0.42 1.23 1.28
CA ASN A 630 -1.43 2.31 1.31
C ASN A 630 -0.87 3.73 1.15
N GLY A 631 0.45 3.92 1.26
CA GLY A 631 1.10 5.22 1.10
C GLY A 631 0.89 6.16 2.28
N TRP A 632 0.42 5.66 3.42
CA TRP A 632 0.18 6.43 4.64
C TRP A 632 1.30 6.24 5.66
N ASN A 633 1.44 7.20 6.59
CA ASN A 633 2.54 7.23 7.56
C ASN A 633 2.60 5.94 8.42
N HIS A 634 1.46 5.38 8.80
CA HIS A 634 1.35 4.17 9.60
C HIS A 634 1.70 2.90 8.82
N SER A 635 1.88 2.92 7.49
CA SER A 635 2.60 1.81 6.81
C SER A 635 4.13 1.88 6.97
N GLY A 636 4.63 2.89 7.67
CA GLY A 636 6.04 3.22 7.87
C GLY A 636 6.58 4.31 6.94
N LYS A 637 5.95 4.47 5.77
CA LYS A 637 6.43 5.38 4.73
C LYS A 637 5.28 6.01 3.96
N GLN A 638 5.07 7.28 4.20
CA GLN A 638 4.10 8.09 3.49
C GLN A 638 4.57 8.38 2.05
N GLY A 639 3.65 8.33 1.09
CA GLY A 639 3.91 8.68 -0.32
C GLY A 639 3.44 7.62 -1.31
N VAL A 640 4.24 7.39 -2.35
CA VAL A 640 3.88 6.48 -3.44
C VAL A 640 3.78 5.03 -2.94
N ILE A 641 2.66 4.38 -3.23
CA ILE A 641 2.44 2.95 -3.01
C ILE A 641 3.33 2.15 -3.97
N GLY A 642 4.32 1.45 -3.42
CA GLY A 642 5.28 0.62 -4.15
C GLY A 642 5.07 -0.88 -3.95
N TRP A 643 4.12 -1.29 -3.11
CA TRP A 643 3.67 -2.68 -3.02
C TRP A 643 2.76 -2.98 -4.23
N LEU A 644 3.10 -4.01 -5.02
CA LEU A 644 2.41 -4.40 -6.27
C LEU A 644 2.41 -3.35 -7.40
N ASN A 645 3.02 -2.18 -7.19
CA ASN A 645 3.01 -1.08 -8.16
C ASN A 645 4.42 -0.52 -8.41
N GLY A 646 4.61 0.11 -9.57
CA GLY A 646 5.88 0.68 -9.98
C GLY A 646 6.92 -0.36 -10.41
N THR A 647 8.16 0.10 -10.61
CA THR A 647 9.27 -0.74 -11.12
C THR A 647 9.66 -1.87 -10.17
N ASP A 648 9.45 -1.69 -8.87
CA ASP A 648 9.78 -2.67 -7.83
C ASP A 648 8.54 -3.42 -7.33
N GLY A 649 7.38 -3.30 -8.00
CA GLY A 649 6.11 -3.88 -7.56
C GLY A 649 6.19 -5.40 -7.36
N ASP A 650 6.70 -6.14 -8.35
CA ASP A 650 6.90 -7.60 -8.29
C ASP A 650 7.94 -7.99 -7.22
N LEU A 651 8.98 -7.18 -7.06
CA LEU A 651 9.99 -7.40 -6.03
C LEU A 651 9.39 -7.25 -4.63
N ASN A 652 8.63 -6.19 -4.39
CA ASN A 652 7.96 -5.95 -3.12
C ASN A 652 6.84 -6.97 -2.85
N ARG A 653 6.17 -7.44 -3.90
CA ARG A 653 5.26 -8.60 -3.83
C ARG A 653 6.00 -9.82 -3.27
N GLN A 654 7.10 -10.22 -3.90
CA GLN A 654 7.88 -11.39 -3.46
C GLN A 654 8.40 -11.21 -2.04
N ARG A 655 8.93 -10.02 -1.70
CA ARG A 655 9.39 -9.70 -0.35
C ARG A 655 8.29 -9.89 0.69
N SER A 656 7.06 -9.43 0.42
CA SER A 656 5.92 -9.64 1.34
C SER A 656 5.59 -11.12 1.53
N LEU A 657 5.66 -11.94 0.47
CA LEU A 657 5.47 -13.40 0.57
C LEU A 657 6.59 -14.06 1.38
N ASP A 658 7.84 -13.66 1.18
CA ASP A 658 9.01 -14.18 1.92
C ASP A 658 8.93 -13.84 3.42
N ILE A 659 8.36 -12.68 3.77
CA ILE A 659 8.11 -12.29 5.17
C ILE A 659 7.02 -13.18 5.78
N HIS A 660 5.92 -13.41 5.06
CA HIS A 660 4.88 -14.33 5.53
C HIS A 660 5.39 -15.77 5.67
N ASP A 661 6.28 -16.23 4.79
CA ASP A 661 6.89 -17.56 4.91
C ASP A 661 7.71 -17.70 6.21
N GLN A 662 8.53 -16.71 6.53
CA GLN A 662 9.30 -16.69 7.79
C GLN A 662 8.39 -16.63 9.02
N LEU A 663 7.42 -15.70 9.02
CA LEU A 663 6.50 -15.48 10.13
C LEU A 663 5.61 -16.71 10.37
N SER A 664 4.99 -17.26 9.33
CA SER A 664 4.09 -18.41 9.46
C SER A 664 4.82 -19.66 9.96
N LYS A 665 6.05 -19.92 9.50
CA LYS A 665 6.90 -20.99 10.07
C LYS A 665 7.19 -20.80 11.54
N PHE A 666 7.45 -19.56 11.97
CA PHE A 666 7.71 -19.24 13.37
C PHE A 666 6.44 -19.38 14.23
N PHE A 667 5.31 -18.83 13.80
CA PHE A 667 4.07 -18.83 14.57
C PHE A 667 3.28 -20.14 14.48
N ALA A 668 3.64 -21.07 13.60
CA ALA A 668 3.08 -22.43 13.58
C ALA A 668 3.56 -23.33 14.74
N GLN A 669 4.51 -22.85 15.55
CA GLN A 669 4.96 -23.59 16.74
C GLN A 669 3.81 -23.80 17.74
N PRO A 670 3.74 -24.96 18.42
CA PRO A 670 2.64 -25.29 19.35
C PRO A 670 2.34 -24.23 20.41
N ARG A 671 3.36 -23.50 20.89
CA ARG A 671 3.23 -22.45 21.90
C ARG A 671 2.27 -21.31 21.50
N TYR A 672 2.13 -21.03 20.21
CA TYR A 672 1.35 -19.89 19.73
C TYR A 672 -0.09 -20.26 19.41
N LYS A 673 -0.39 -21.56 19.26
CA LYS A 673 -1.69 -22.06 18.79
C LYS A 673 -2.89 -21.51 19.58
N ASN A 674 -2.73 -21.34 20.89
CA ASN A 674 -3.80 -20.92 21.79
C ASN A 674 -3.82 -19.41 22.09
N VAL A 675 -2.73 -18.69 21.79
CA VAL A 675 -2.59 -17.25 22.08
C VAL A 675 -2.64 -16.41 20.82
N VAL A 676 -1.94 -16.77 19.74
CA VAL A 676 -2.04 -16.11 18.43
C VAL A 676 -3.15 -16.80 17.64
N THR A 677 -4.38 -16.44 17.95
CA THR A 677 -5.58 -17.05 17.35
C THR A 677 -6.01 -16.35 16.06
N MET A 678 -5.46 -15.16 15.80
CA MET A 678 -5.71 -14.38 14.59
C MET A 678 -4.37 -13.90 13.97
N TYR A 679 -4.25 -14.03 12.66
CA TYR A 679 -3.03 -13.73 11.90
C TYR A 679 -3.37 -12.77 10.74
N GLY A 680 -2.95 -11.52 10.84
CA GLY A 680 -3.15 -10.46 9.86
C GLY A 680 -2.18 -10.55 8.68
N LEU A 681 -2.73 -10.52 7.47
CA LEU A 681 -1.96 -10.60 6.22
C LEU A 681 -1.41 -9.23 5.80
N ALA A 682 -2.27 -8.22 5.71
CA ALA A 682 -1.89 -6.87 5.35
C ALA A 682 -2.91 -5.90 5.93
N ASN A 683 -2.44 -4.94 6.72
CA ASN A 683 -3.28 -3.84 7.19
C ASN A 683 -3.65 -2.92 6.01
N GLU A 684 -4.94 -2.61 5.87
CA GLU A 684 -5.44 -1.54 4.99
C GLU A 684 -4.80 -1.46 3.59
N PRO A 685 -4.76 -2.52 2.78
CA PRO A 685 -4.26 -2.40 1.40
C PRO A 685 -5.14 -1.40 0.63
N ARG A 686 -4.60 -0.31 0.09
CA ARG A 686 -5.42 0.75 -0.51
C ARG A 686 -5.89 0.37 -1.93
N MET A 687 -6.86 -0.54 -2.03
CA MET A 687 -7.35 -1.13 -3.30
C MET A 687 -8.09 -0.15 -4.21
N VAL A 688 -8.39 1.07 -3.75
CA VAL A 688 -8.86 2.16 -4.61
C VAL A 688 -7.74 2.80 -5.44
N GLU A 689 -6.48 2.59 -5.07
CA GLU A 689 -5.30 3.04 -5.84
C GLU A 689 -4.44 1.88 -6.38
N LEU A 690 -4.60 0.69 -5.80
CA LEU A 690 -3.99 -0.55 -6.28
C LEU A 690 -4.89 -1.28 -7.28
N ASP A 691 -4.28 -2.09 -8.14
CA ASP A 691 -5.03 -3.04 -8.95
C ASP A 691 -5.66 -4.11 -8.04
N THR A 692 -6.98 -4.09 -7.95
CA THR A 692 -7.75 -5.02 -7.11
C THR A 692 -7.46 -6.48 -7.47
N ASP A 693 -7.33 -6.82 -8.75
CA ASP A 693 -7.10 -8.21 -9.16
C ASP A 693 -5.67 -8.66 -8.78
N ALA A 694 -4.69 -7.74 -8.80
CA ALA A 694 -3.33 -8.04 -8.34
C ALA A 694 -3.27 -8.31 -6.83
N VAL A 695 -4.05 -7.57 -6.03
CA VAL A 695 -4.16 -7.80 -4.59
C VAL A 695 -4.87 -9.13 -4.29
N ILE A 696 -5.96 -9.45 -5.01
CA ILE A 696 -6.62 -10.76 -4.88
C ILE A 696 -5.68 -11.91 -5.27
N GLN A 697 -4.92 -11.78 -6.36
CA GLN A 697 -3.90 -12.77 -6.74
C GLN A 697 -2.78 -12.89 -5.69
N TRP A 698 -2.44 -11.82 -4.98
CA TRP A 698 -1.52 -11.92 -3.85
C TRP A 698 -2.13 -12.68 -2.68
N TYR A 699 -3.43 -12.48 -2.39
CA TYR A 699 -4.14 -13.31 -1.42
C TYR A 699 -4.15 -14.79 -1.81
N ASP A 700 -4.38 -15.10 -3.09
CA ASP A 700 -4.33 -16.46 -3.63
C ASP A 700 -2.95 -17.12 -3.50
N ASP A 701 -1.87 -16.35 -3.39
CA ASP A 701 -0.52 -16.88 -3.15
C ASP A 701 -0.22 -17.01 -1.65
N VAL A 702 -0.54 -15.98 -0.85
CA VAL A 702 -0.13 -15.91 0.55
C VAL A 702 -0.96 -16.82 1.46
N ILE A 703 -2.27 -16.99 1.18
CA ILE A 703 -3.14 -17.82 2.01
C ILE A 703 -2.68 -19.28 1.96
N PRO A 704 -2.50 -19.92 0.78
CA PRO A 704 -1.96 -21.27 0.72
C PRO A 704 -0.56 -21.40 1.32
N LEU A 705 0.31 -20.39 1.12
CA LEU A 705 1.65 -20.38 1.70
C LEU A 705 1.61 -20.47 3.23
N VAL A 706 0.80 -19.62 3.87
CA VAL A 706 0.66 -19.57 5.33
C VAL A 706 0.02 -20.86 5.86
N ARG A 707 -1.00 -21.39 5.17
CA ARG A 707 -1.64 -22.67 5.53
C ARG A 707 -0.69 -23.86 5.39
N ASN A 708 0.11 -23.90 4.34
CA ASN A 708 1.13 -24.95 4.12
C ASN A 708 2.23 -24.95 5.19
N ASN A 709 2.45 -23.80 5.85
CA ASN A 709 3.34 -23.69 7.00
C ASN A 709 2.65 -24.10 8.33
N ASN A 710 1.44 -24.67 8.29
CA ASN A 710 0.64 -25.17 9.42
C ASN A 710 0.05 -24.10 10.35
N ILE A 711 -0.20 -22.89 9.86
CA ILE A 711 -0.97 -21.91 10.63
C ILE A 711 -2.45 -22.30 10.65
N THR A 712 -2.99 -22.51 11.85
CA THR A 712 -4.40 -22.81 12.12
C THR A 712 -5.19 -21.62 12.65
N ALA A 713 -4.54 -20.47 12.86
CA ALA A 713 -5.21 -19.23 13.26
C ALA A 713 -6.19 -18.74 12.17
N ILE A 714 -7.18 -17.93 12.56
CA ILE A 714 -8.02 -17.22 11.60
C ILE A 714 -7.14 -16.22 10.84
N LEU A 715 -7.16 -16.24 9.51
CA LEU A 715 -6.41 -15.27 8.70
C LEU A 715 -7.25 -14.01 8.52
N VAL A 716 -6.69 -12.89 8.91
CA VAL A 716 -7.34 -11.57 8.88
C VAL A 716 -6.82 -10.80 7.67
N PHE A 717 -7.73 -10.18 6.90
CA PHE A 717 -7.37 -9.39 5.72
C PHE A 717 -8.28 -8.17 5.57
N GLY A 718 -7.71 -7.04 5.18
CA GLY A 718 -8.43 -5.77 5.07
C GLY A 718 -9.40 -5.68 3.90
N ASP A 719 -10.46 -4.90 4.07
CA ASP A 719 -11.53 -4.69 3.08
C ASP A 719 -11.14 -3.84 1.85
N GLY A 720 -9.91 -3.36 1.82
CA GLY A 720 -9.37 -2.58 0.71
C GLY A 720 -10.07 -1.25 0.44
N PHE A 721 -10.94 -0.80 1.35
CA PHE A 721 -11.81 0.37 1.20
C PHE A 721 -12.66 0.40 -0.06
N MET A 722 -12.97 -0.77 -0.62
CA MET A 722 -13.82 -0.84 -1.81
C MET A 722 -15.31 -0.91 -1.47
N GLY A 723 -15.66 -1.02 -0.19
CA GLY A 723 -17.01 -1.22 0.33
C GLY A 723 -17.39 -2.71 0.42
N LEU A 724 -18.06 -3.07 1.51
CA LEU A 724 -18.25 -4.48 1.95
C LEU A 724 -18.99 -5.37 0.94
N ASP A 725 -19.95 -4.82 0.20
CA ASP A 725 -20.72 -5.59 -0.79
C ASP A 725 -19.83 -6.11 -1.94
N ASN A 726 -18.72 -5.43 -2.24
CA ASN A 726 -17.83 -5.83 -3.33
C ASN A 726 -17.00 -7.09 -2.97
N TRP A 727 -16.99 -7.49 -1.70
CA TRP A 727 -16.38 -8.75 -1.26
C TRP A 727 -17.28 -9.98 -1.43
N GLN A 728 -18.51 -9.79 -1.92
CA GLN A 728 -19.39 -10.91 -2.26
C GLN A 728 -18.70 -11.88 -3.23
N GLY A 729 -18.62 -13.15 -2.82
CA GLY A 729 -18.10 -14.23 -3.67
C GLY A 729 -16.58 -14.23 -3.86
N LYS A 730 -15.84 -13.27 -3.28
CA LYS A 730 -14.38 -13.26 -3.31
C LYS A 730 -13.81 -14.17 -2.22
N LEU A 731 -12.70 -14.85 -2.51
CA LEU A 731 -11.92 -15.69 -1.59
C LEU A 731 -12.75 -16.77 -0.85
N GLN A 732 -13.85 -17.25 -1.45
CA GLN A 732 -14.76 -18.22 -0.81
C GLN A 732 -14.23 -19.66 -0.81
N ASP A 733 -13.18 -19.94 -1.56
CA ASP A 733 -12.54 -21.26 -1.63
C ASP A 733 -11.58 -21.52 -0.43
N TYR A 734 -11.40 -20.53 0.44
CA TYR A 734 -10.56 -20.62 1.63
C TYR A 734 -11.40 -20.62 2.91
N GLU A 735 -10.96 -21.40 3.88
CA GLU A 735 -11.56 -21.50 5.21
C GLU A 735 -10.83 -20.62 6.24
N ASP A 736 -11.53 -20.30 7.34
CA ASP A 736 -11.03 -19.51 8.47
C ASP A 736 -10.40 -18.18 8.05
N LEU A 737 -11.09 -17.47 7.15
CA LEU A 737 -10.80 -16.09 6.79
C LEU A 737 -11.76 -15.13 7.50
N LEU A 738 -11.24 -13.98 7.90
CA LEU A 738 -12.02 -12.90 8.52
C LEU A 738 -11.73 -11.57 7.82
N LEU A 739 -12.78 -10.98 7.24
CA LEU A 739 -12.71 -9.66 6.63
C LEU A 739 -12.59 -8.59 7.73
N ASP A 740 -11.56 -7.77 7.64
CA ASP A 740 -11.28 -6.68 8.56
C ASP A 740 -11.73 -5.34 7.95
N VAL A 741 -12.56 -4.61 8.69
CA VAL A 741 -13.15 -3.34 8.28
C VAL A 741 -12.84 -2.27 9.29
N HIS A 742 -12.39 -1.12 8.84
CA HIS A 742 -12.09 0.02 9.72
C HIS A 742 -13.17 1.09 9.55
N GLN A 743 -13.73 1.57 10.66
CA GLN A 743 -14.91 2.42 10.66
C GLN A 743 -14.66 3.72 11.41
N TYR A 744 -14.67 4.82 10.66
CA TYR A 744 -14.52 6.18 11.17
C TYR A 744 -15.50 7.12 10.45
N VAL A 745 -15.99 8.14 11.15
CA VAL A 745 -16.83 9.20 10.53
C VAL A 745 -16.05 10.46 10.17
N ILE A 746 -14.81 10.60 10.64
CA ILE A 746 -14.08 11.87 10.61
C ILE A 746 -13.25 12.08 9.35
N PHE A 747 -12.86 11.00 8.66
CA PHE A 747 -12.00 11.13 7.49
C PHE A 747 -12.80 11.50 6.25
N ASN A 748 -14.10 11.18 6.22
CA ASN A 748 -14.99 11.46 5.10
C ASN A 748 -15.68 12.83 5.24
N VAL A 749 -15.56 13.67 4.20
CA VAL A 749 -16.08 15.06 4.20
C VAL A 749 -17.60 15.19 4.35
N ASP A 750 -18.36 14.14 4.05
CA ASP A 750 -19.82 14.11 4.21
C ASP A 750 -20.21 13.56 5.60
N LEU A 751 -19.47 12.60 6.14
CA LEU A 751 -19.76 12.00 7.45
C LEU A 751 -19.31 12.88 8.61
N ILE A 752 -18.20 13.61 8.48
CA ILE A 752 -17.70 14.53 9.52
C ILE A 752 -18.70 15.67 9.80
N LYS A 753 -19.58 15.97 8.82
CA LYS A 753 -20.66 16.97 8.90
C LYS A 753 -21.92 16.48 9.60
N PHE A 754 -22.00 15.20 9.98
CA PHE A 754 -23.14 14.73 10.74
C PHE A 754 -23.22 15.46 12.07
N SER A 755 -24.42 15.85 12.46
CA SER A 755 -24.66 16.28 13.83
C SER A 755 -24.35 15.16 14.83
N HIS A 756 -24.16 15.50 16.09
CA HIS A 756 -23.93 14.52 17.16
C HIS A 756 -25.00 13.41 17.17
N ALA A 757 -26.29 13.78 17.05
CA ALA A 757 -27.39 12.82 16.99
C ALA A 757 -27.37 11.97 15.70
N GLU A 758 -27.01 12.56 14.55
CA GLU A 758 -26.84 11.83 13.29
C GLU A 758 -25.69 10.81 13.37
N LYS A 759 -24.57 11.14 14.03
CA LYS A 759 -23.45 10.20 14.27
C LYS A 759 -23.91 8.98 15.07
N VAL A 760 -24.60 9.18 16.19
CA VAL A 760 -25.15 8.08 17.02
C VAL A 760 -26.17 7.25 16.24
N ASN A 761 -27.09 7.89 15.51
CA ASN A 761 -28.07 7.18 14.68
C ASN A 761 -27.40 6.41 13.53
N TYR A 762 -26.34 6.95 12.93
CA TYR A 762 -25.57 6.27 11.89
C TYR A 762 -24.86 5.03 12.43
N ALA A 763 -24.30 5.10 13.64
CA ALA A 763 -23.75 3.92 14.29
C ALA A 763 -24.83 2.85 14.56
N CYS A 764 -25.94 3.23 15.17
CA CYS A 764 -27.01 2.29 15.51
C CYS A 764 -27.72 1.67 14.30
N LYS A 765 -27.89 2.40 13.19
CA LYS A 765 -28.60 1.91 12.00
C LYS A 765 -27.66 1.60 10.84
N GLY A 766 -26.88 2.59 10.43
CA GLY A 766 -26.02 2.52 9.25
C GLY A 766 -24.98 1.41 9.38
N TRP A 767 -24.14 1.47 10.42
CA TRP A 767 -23.13 0.43 10.63
C TRP A 767 -23.75 -0.92 10.98
N THR A 768 -24.86 -0.97 11.71
CA THR A 768 -25.53 -2.25 12.02
C THR A 768 -25.98 -2.96 10.75
N GLN A 769 -26.59 -2.22 9.82
CA GLN A 769 -26.97 -2.77 8.52
C GLN A 769 -25.75 -3.18 7.68
N GLN A 770 -24.66 -2.41 7.71
CA GLN A 770 -23.42 -2.80 7.03
C GLN A 770 -22.83 -4.10 7.57
N SER A 771 -22.73 -4.23 8.90
CA SER A 771 -22.32 -5.46 9.59
C SER A 771 -23.15 -6.67 9.15
N LEU A 772 -24.48 -6.56 9.25
CA LEU A 772 -25.41 -7.65 8.90
C LEU A 772 -25.33 -8.05 7.42
N ARG A 773 -25.17 -7.07 6.51
CA ARG A 773 -25.03 -7.33 5.07
C ARG A 773 -23.70 -7.97 4.74
N SER A 774 -22.61 -7.54 5.38
CA SER A 774 -21.30 -8.15 5.19
C SER A 774 -21.28 -9.60 5.67
N MET A 775 -21.87 -9.86 6.84
CA MET A 775 -22.02 -11.19 7.44
C MET A 775 -22.82 -12.19 6.60
N ASN A 776 -23.66 -11.71 5.68
CA ASN A 776 -24.44 -12.56 4.79
C ASN A 776 -23.71 -12.78 3.45
N LYS A 777 -23.27 -14.02 3.18
CA LYS A 777 -22.58 -14.40 1.93
C LYS A 777 -23.37 -14.12 0.64
N LYS A 778 -24.69 -13.91 0.72
CA LYS A 778 -25.54 -13.49 -0.42
C LYS A 778 -25.47 -11.99 -0.72
N THR A 779 -24.87 -11.20 0.15
CA THR A 779 -24.74 -9.74 0.00
C THR A 779 -23.33 -9.21 0.21
N GLY A 780 -22.50 -9.89 1.01
CA GLY A 780 -21.10 -9.56 1.28
C GLY A 780 -20.24 -10.81 1.45
N PHE A 781 -19.13 -10.68 2.17
CA PHE A 781 -18.11 -11.73 2.29
C PHE A 781 -18.53 -12.93 3.16
N GLY A 782 -19.27 -12.68 4.25
CA GLY A 782 -19.43 -13.61 5.37
C GLY A 782 -18.69 -13.09 6.61
N PRO A 783 -17.87 -13.90 7.29
CA PRO A 783 -17.15 -13.50 8.51
C PRO A 783 -16.50 -12.12 8.40
N THR A 784 -16.97 -11.16 9.20
CA THR A 784 -16.52 -9.76 9.18
C THR A 784 -16.35 -9.27 10.61
N MET A 785 -15.30 -8.49 10.87
CA MET A 785 -15.11 -7.77 12.13
C MET A 785 -14.78 -6.30 11.88
N CYS A 786 -14.87 -5.47 12.92
CA CYS A 786 -14.34 -4.11 12.89
C CYS A 786 -12.98 -4.03 13.61
N GLY A 787 -11.86 -4.15 12.90
CA GLY A 787 -10.52 -4.17 13.50
C GLY A 787 -10.01 -2.81 13.97
N GLU A 788 -10.63 -1.72 13.52
CA GLU A 788 -10.30 -0.38 14.00
C GLU A 788 -11.52 0.55 14.00
N TRP A 789 -11.70 1.24 15.12
CA TRP A 789 -12.68 2.32 15.31
C TRP A 789 -12.27 3.17 16.52
N SER A 790 -12.80 4.39 16.62
CA SER A 790 -12.69 5.24 17.80
C SER A 790 -13.96 6.06 17.98
N GLN A 791 -14.05 6.80 19.09
CA GLN A 791 -15.16 7.73 19.32
C GLN A 791 -14.83 9.17 18.92
N ALA A 792 -13.67 9.39 18.30
CA ALA A 792 -13.30 10.69 17.79
C ALA A 792 -14.35 11.17 16.79
N ASP A 793 -14.92 12.33 17.06
CA ASP A 793 -16.03 12.86 16.27
C ASP A 793 -15.58 14.01 15.34
N THR A 794 -14.33 14.45 15.46
CA THR A 794 -13.65 15.40 14.59
C THR A 794 -12.26 14.88 14.19
N ASP A 795 -11.66 15.47 13.16
CA ASP A 795 -10.26 15.19 12.78
C ASP A 795 -9.26 16.20 13.39
N CYS A 796 -9.57 16.67 14.60
CA CYS A 796 -8.82 17.72 15.29
C CYS A 796 -7.53 17.27 15.97
N THR A 797 -7.38 15.97 16.22
CA THR A 797 -6.18 15.39 16.84
C THR A 797 -4.92 15.80 16.07
N GLN A 798 -3.93 16.32 16.79
CA GLN A 798 -2.65 16.72 16.21
C GLN A 798 -2.04 15.59 15.36
N TYR A 799 -1.71 15.90 14.10
CA TYR A 799 -1.10 15.00 13.12
C TYR A 799 -1.94 13.80 12.65
N ILE A 800 -3.23 13.71 13.04
CA ILE A 800 -4.09 12.58 12.63
C ILE A 800 -4.17 12.42 11.11
N ASN A 801 -4.13 13.53 10.38
CA ASN A 801 -4.15 13.58 8.92
C ASN A 801 -2.76 13.67 8.27
N ASN A 802 -1.69 13.31 8.99
CA ASN A 802 -0.26 13.53 8.69
C ASN A 802 0.33 14.83 9.24
N VAL A 803 1.64 14.78 9.47
CA VAL A 803 2.44 15.91 9.98
C VAL A 803 2.39 17.08 9.00
N GLY A 804 1.87 18.21 9.49
CA GLY A 804 1.81 19.46 8.73
C GLY A 804 0.66 19.57 7.73
N TRP A 805 -0.28 18.60 7.69
CA TRP A 805 -1.39 18.62 6.75
C TRP A 805 -2.62 19.39 7.27
N GLY A 806 -2.82 19.55 8.58
CA GLY A 806 -3.99 20.27 9.12
C GLY A 806 -5.26 19.40 9.19
N THR A 807 -6.42 20.05 9.28
CA THR A 807 -7.71 19.40 9.58
C THR A 807 -8.79 19.79 8.58
N ARG A 808 -9.70 18.86 8.28
CA ARG A 808 -10.90 19.13 7.47
C ARG A 808 -11.87 19.97 8.29
N TRP A 809 -11.96 19.70 9.60
CA TRP A 809 -12.79 20.44 10.55
C TRP A 809 -12.62 21.96 10.44
N GLU A 810 -11.38 22.45 10.48
CA GLU A 810 -11.06 23.89 10.40
C GLU A 810 -10.80 24.38 8.96
N GLY A 811 -10.88 23.49 7.97
CA GLY A 811 -10.57 23.81 6.58
C GLY A 811 -9.09 24.17 6.37
N THR A 812 -8.20 23.54 7.12
CA THR A 812 -6.74 23.72 7.01
C THR A 812 -6.05 22.54 6.34
N TYR A 813 -6.81 21.49 5.97
CA TYR A 813 -6.30 20.26 5.37
C TYR A 813 -5.65 20.48 3.99
N ASN A 814 -4.33 20.51 3.94
CA ASN A 814 -3.53 20.81 2.76
C ASN A 814 -2.54 19.68 2.46
N THR A 815 -2.86 18.90 1.43
CA THR A 815 -2.01 17.79 0.93
C THR A 815 -0.96 18.27 -0.07
N GLY A 816 -1.02 19.54 -0.49
CA GLY A 816 -0.26 20.08 -1.61
C GLY A 816 -0.89 19.83 -2.98
N ASP A 817 -1.98 19.08 -3.05
CA ASP A 817 -2.80 18.88 -4.25
C ASP A 817 -4.20 19.47 -4.06
N THR A 818 -4.60 20.37 -4.96
CA THR A 818 -5.94 20.98 -4.98
C THR A 818 -7.09 19.99 -5.13
N GLY A 819 -6.81 18.80 -5.67
CA GLY A 819 -7.78 17.72 -5.81
C GLY A 819 -8.04 16.96 -4.52
N THR A 820 -7.07 16.96 -3.58
CA THR A 820 -7.17 16.23 -2.31
C THR A 820 -7.13 17.11 -1.05
N SER A 821 -6.90 18.41 -1.21
CA SER A 821 -6.93 19.37 -0.10
C SER A 821 -8.36 19.80 0.22
N VAL A 822 -8.68 19.92 1.51
CA VAL A 822 -9.95 20.44 2.03
C VAL A 822 -9.67 21.74 2.78
N LEU A 823 -9.69 22.84 2.02
CA LEU A 823 -9.37 24.19 2.50
C LEU A 823 -10.61 25.01 2.85
N THR A 824 -11.71 24.33 3.17
CA THR A 824 -12.96 24.93 3.60
C THR A 824 -13.48 24.11 4.77
N PRO A 825 -13.86 24.73 5.90
CA PRO A 825 -14.28 24.00 7.09
C PRO A 825 -15.43 23.03 6.79
N THR A 826 -15.35 21.83 7.37
CA THR A 826 -16.34 20.77 7.18
C THR A 826 -17.06 20.38 8.46
N CYS A 827 -17.11 21.23 9.49
CA CYS A 827 -17.98 20.97 10.63
C CYS A 827 -19.47 21.17 10.27
N PRO A 828 -20.41 20.60 11.04
CA PRO A 828 -21.86 20.66 10.77
C PRO A 828 -22.45 22.08 10.66
N THR A 829 -21.81 23.09 11.23
CA THR A 829 -22.28 24.49 11.21
C THR A 829 -21.85 25.28 9.98
N ASP A 830 -21.15 24.66 9.03
CA ASP A 830 -20.58 25.32 7.84
C ASP A 830 -19.81 26.60 8.21
N ASN A 831 -19.04 26.53 9.31
CA ASN A 831 -18.24 27.62 9.86
C ASN A 831 -19.02 28.81 10.44
N ASN A 832 -20.33 28.66 10.70
CA ASN A 832 -21.13 29.65 11.40
C ASN A 832 -22.07 29.00 12.44
N PRO A 833 -21.69 28.97 13.74
CA PRO A 833 -20.46 29.50 14.33
C PRO A 833 -19.18 28.80 13.86
N ILE A 834 -18.03 29.48 14.04
CA ILE A 834 -16.72 29.06 13.52
C ILE A 834 -16.37 27.63 13.97
N CYS A 835 -15.92 26.80 13.03
CA CYS A 835 -15.36 25.49 13.34
C CYS A 835 -13.97 25.67 13.98
N SER A 836 -13.76 25.13 15.17
CA SER A 836 -12.47 25.19 15.86
C SER A 836 -12.17 23.87 16.53
N CYS A 837 -10.90 23.48 16.54
CA CYS A 837 -10.42 22.29 17.22
C CYS A 837 -10.16 22.49 18.72
N ASN A 838 -10.39 23.68 19.27
CA ASN A 838 -10.03 24.01 20.64
C ASN A 838 -10.76 23.16 21.68
N ASN A 839 -12.08 22.94 21.55
CA ASN A 839 -12.81 22.18 22.57
C ASN A 839 -12.61 20.67 22.38
N ALA A 840 -12.61 20.17 21.14
CA ALA A 840 -12.29 18.78 20.85
C ALA A 840 -10.88 18.35 21.34
N ASN A 841 -9.91 19.26 21.38
CA ASN A 841 -8.56 19.03 21.91
C ASN A 841 -8.37 19.52 23.37
N ALA A 842 -9.43 19.99 24.03
CA ALA A 842 -9.34 20.44 25.42
C ALA A 842 -9.01 19.27 26.36
N ASP A 843 -8.55 19.57 27.57
CA ASP A 843 -8.43 18.55 28.59
C ASP A 843 -9.83 17.98 28.90
N PRO A 844 -9.99 16.66 29.07
CA PRO A 844 -11.31 16.07 29.33
C PRO A 844 -11.99 16.59 30.62
N SER A 845 -11.26 17.21 31.55
CA SER A 845 -11.85 17.90 32.70
C SER A 845 -12.64 19.16 32.30
N ASP A 846 -12.33 19.76 31.14
CA ASP A 846 -13.02 20.92 30.57
C ASP A 846 -14.16 20.53 29.61
N TYR A 847 -14.31 19.23 29.30
CA TYR A 847 -15.43 18.76 28.49
C TYR A 847 -16.76 18.97 29.22
N SER A 848 -17.75 19.49 28.51
CA SER A 848 -19.12 19.58 29.04
C SER A 848 -19.70 18.19 29.30
N ASP A 849 -20.58 18.06 30.30
CA ASP A 849 -21.25 16.80 30.62
C ASP A 849 -22.00 16.24 29.40
N THR A 850 -22.66 17.11 28.61
CA THR A 850 -23.36 16.71 27.39
C THR A 850 -22.41 16.18 26.32
N TYR A 851 -21.20 16.72 26.17
CA TYR A 851 -20.21 16.20 25.23
C TYR A 851 -19.68 14.83 25.67
N LYS A 852 -19.37 14.67 26.96
CA LYS A 852 -18.98 13.36 27.52
C LYS A 852 -20.06 12.31 27.31
N GLN A 853 -21.32 12.69 27.56
CA GLN A 853 -22.48 11.85 27.32
C GLN A 853 -22.59 11.45 25.84
N PHE A 854 -22.46 12.40 24.91
CA PHE A 854 -22.47 12.11 23.47
C PHE A 854 -21.37 11.11 23.09
N LEU A 855 -20.12 11.35 23.49
CA LEU A 855 -18.99 10.47 23.14
C LEU A 855 -19.22 9.04 23.67
N LEU A 856 -19.68 8.90 24.92
CA LEU A 856 -20.01 7.61 25.50
C LEU A 856 -21.16 6.92 24.75
N HIS A 857 -22.23 7.64 24.44
CA HIS A 857 -23.35 7.08 23.66
C HIS A 857 -22.91 6.66 22.25
N PHE A 858 -22.05 7.45 21.60
CA PHE A 858 -21.51 7.12 20.28
C PHE A 858 -20.62 5.88 20.32
N ALA A 859 -19.78 5.72 21.33
CA ALA A 859 -18.99 4.51 21.53
C ALA A 859 -19.85 3.28 21.79
N LEU A 860 -20.87 3.38 22.64
CA LEU A 860 -21.78 2.27 22.92
C LEU A 860 -22.62 1.89 21.70
N ALA A 861 -22.99 2.86 20.86
CA ALA A 861 -23.66 2.61 19.59
C ALA A 861 -22.77 1.86 18.58
N GLN A 862 -21.48 2.23 18.52
CA GLN A 862 -20.47 1.54 17.71
C GLN A 862 -20.28 0.10 18.16
N ILE A 863 -20.05 -0.10 19.46
CA ILE A 863 -19.90 -1.43 20.06
C ILE A 863 -21.12 -2.32 19.75
N TYR A 864 -22.33 -1.80 19.95
CA TYR A 864 -23.57 -2.53 19.62
C TYR A 864 -23.59 -2.99 18.16
N SER A 865 -23.21 -2.10 17.24
CA SER A 865 -23.20 -2.35 15.81
C SER A 865 -22.18 -3.38 15.37
N PHE A 866 -20.98 -3.34 15.94
CA PHE A 866 -19.89 -4.25 15.56
C PHE A 866 -20.08 -5.64 16.19
N GLU A 867 -20.77 -5.72 17.33
CA GLU A 867 -21.21 -6.99 17.93
C GLU A 867 -22.35 -7.69 17.15
N GLN A 868 -22.93 -7.04 16.12
CA GLN A 868 -23.78 -7.73 15.14
C GLN A 868 -22.99 -8.58 14.13
N ALA A 869 -21.68 -8.36 14.06
CA ALA A 869 -20.72 -9.17 13.31
C ALA A 869 -19.82 -9.95 14.29
N TRP A 870 -18.57 -10.24 13.94
CA TRP A 870 -17.68 -11.01 14.82
C TRP A 870 -17.11 -10.19 15.99
N GLY A 871 -17.42 -8.91 16.11
CA GLY A 871 -16.92 -8.03 17.16
C GLY A 871 -15.96 -6.97 16.63
N TRP A 872 -15.08 -6.48 17.51
CA TRP A 872 -14.35 -5.24 17.27
C TRP A 872 -13.01 -5.14 18.01
N PHE A 873 -12.14 -4.25 17.52
CA PHE A 873 -10.93 -3.79 18.18
C PHE A 873 -10.90 -2.26 18.24
N TYR A 874 -10.86 -1.68 19.46
CA TYR A 874 -10.76 -0.23 19.62
C TYR A 874 -9.37 0.27 19.22
N TRP A 875 -9.30 1.39 18.50
CA TRP A 875 -8.07 2.06 18.13
C TRP A 875 -7.91 3.34 18.96
N THR A 876 -7.04 3.39 19.97
CA THR A 876 -6.05 2.41 20.47
C THR A 876 -6.08 2.38 22.01
N TRP A 877 -5.30 1.52 22.67
CA TRP A 877 -5.22 1.46 24.13
C TRP A 877 -4.74 2.80 24.73
N LYS A 878 -3.63 3.31 24.21
CA LYS A 878 -2.90 4.45 24.78
C LYS A 878 -2.40 5.40 23.69
N THR A 879 -2.45 6.69 23.97
CA THR A 879 -1.86 7.79 23.19
C THR A 879 -1.17 8.75 24.15
N GLU A 880 -0.23 9.59 23.68
CA GLU A 880 0.42 10.57 24.57
C GLU A 880 -0.51 11.71 24.95
N LYS A 881 -1.38 12.15 24.02
CA LYS A 881 -2.21 13.35 24.17
C LYS A 881 -3.64 13.24 23.62
N ALA A 882 -3.93 12.24 22.78
CA ALA A 882 -5.19 12.15 22.05
C ALA A 882 -6.23 11.31 22.81
N VAL A 883 -6.92 11.92 23.78
CA VAL A 883 -7.80 11.19 24.71
C VAL A 883 -8.94 10.45 24.00
N GLN A 884 -9.56 11.06 22.98
CA GLN A 884 -10.66 10.43 22.23
C GLN A 884 -10.24 9.20 21.42
N TRP A 885 -8.94 8.92 21.35
CA TRP A 885 -8.32 7.79 20.67
C TRP A 885 -7.59 6.84 21.64
N SER A 886 -7.67 7.08 22.96
CA SER A 886 -7.08 6.21 23.97
C SER A 886 -8.19 5.59 24.80
N TRP A 887 -8.29 4.25 24.81
CA TRP A 887 -9.22 3.58 25.70
C TRP A 887 -8.89 3.88 27.16
N GLU A 888 -7.61 3.79 27.52
CA GLU A 888 -7.12 4.06 28.88
C GLU A 888 -7.56 5.44 29.38
N SER A 889 -7.33 6.49 28.58
CA SER A 889 -7.66 7.86 28.97
C SER A 889 -9.14 8.16 28.84
N GLY A 890 -9.81 7.63 27.80
CA GLY A 890 -11.24 7.82 27.58
C GLY A 890 -12.09 7.18 28.67
N MET A 891 -11.67 6.02 29.18
CA MET A 891 -12.30 5.38 30.34
C MET A 891 -12.16 6.26 31.60
N LYS A 892 -10.95 6.76 31.89
CA LYS A 892 -10.71 7.68 33.03
C LYS A 892 -11.51 8.98 32.91
N ALA A 893 -11.75 9.44 31.69
CA ALA A 893 -12.53 10.65 31.41
C ALA A 893 -14.06 10.43 31.43
N GLY A 894 -14.53 9.18 31.57
CA GLY A 894 -15.96 8.84 31.56
C GLY A 894 -16.60 8.92 30.18
N ILE A 895 -15.80 8.89 29.12
CA ILE A 895 -16.26 8.95 27.72
C ILE A 895 -16.25 7.58 27.04
N LEU A 896 -15.74 6.55 27.72
CA LEU A 896 -15.79 5.13 27.35
C LEU A 896 -16.28 4.31 28.55
N PRO A 897 -16.87 3.12 28.35
CA PRO A 897 -17.29 2.27 29.45
C PRO A 897 -16.08 1.69 30.21
N GLU A 898 -16.21 1.55 31.54
CA GLU A 898 -15.17 0.93 32.37
C GLU A 898 -14.96 -0.56 32.08
N LYS A 899 -16.04 -1.25 31.66
CA LYS A 899 -16.01 -2.62 31.20
C LYS A 899 -16.52 -2.70 29.78
N VAL A 900 -15.83 -3.42 28.91
CA VAL A 900 -16.19 -3.55 27.49
C VAL A 900 -17.60 -4.11 27.22
N TRP A 901 -18.25 -4.74 28.20
CA TRP A 901 -19.62 -5.26 28.12
C TRP A 901 -20.67 -4.37 28.78
N ASP A 902 -20.28 -3.28 29.43
CA ASP A 902 -21.23 -2.36 30.03
C ASP A 902 -22.01 -1.62 28.93
N ARG A 903 -23.34 -1.65 29.04
CA ARG A 903 -24.30 -0.98 28.15
C ARG A 903 -25.29 -0.11 28.94
N SER A 904 -25.05 0.09 30.23
CA SER A 904 -25.99 0.74 31.16
C SER A 904 -26.29 2.18 30.79
N ALA A 905 -25.32 2.90 30.21
CA ALA A 905 -25.47 4.30 29.83
C ALA A 905 -26.28 4.52 28.54
N PHE A 906 -26.25 3.59 27.59
CA PHE A 906 -26.93 3.76 26.30
C PHE A 906 -27.19 2.41 25.60
N SER A 907 -28.33 2.33 24.92
CA SER A 907 -28.68 1.22 24.02
C SER A 907 -29.18 1.76 22.69
N CYS A 908 -28.96 1.03 21.58
CA CYS A 908 -29.33 1.45 20.23
C CYS A 908 -30.84 1.43 19.92
N ASN A 909 -31.67 1.97 20.81
CA ASN A 909 -33.04 2.36 20.48
C ASN A 909 -33.02 3.77 19.92
N THR A 910 -33.25 3.91 18.61
CA THR A 910 -33.12 5.22 17.95
C THR A 910 -34.15 6.26 18.38
N SER A 911 -35.19 5.86 19.11
CA SER A 911 -36.15 6.79 19.72
C SER A 911 -35.57 7.48 20.96
N ASP A 912 -34.50 6.92 21.54
CA ASP A 912 -33.89 7.36 22.80
C ASP A 912 -32.60 8.17 22.57
N ILE A 913 -32.23 8.45 21.32
CA ILE A 913 -31.06 9.28 20.99
C ILE A 913 -31.37 10.71 21.43
N PRO A 914 -30.61 11.30 22.37
CA PRO A 914 -30.83 12.66 22.80
C PRO A 914 -30.62 13.66 21.65
N ASP A 915 -31.43 14.72 21.64
CA ASP A 915 -31.10 15.94 20.90
C ASP A 915 -30.00 16.69 21.67
N TYR A 916 -28.74 16.31 21.43
CA TYR A 916 -27.60 16.93 22.12
C TYR A 916 -27.52 18.44 21.89
N SER A 917 -27.95 18.92 20.72
CA SER A 917 -28.01 20.35 20.42
C SER A 917 -29.03 21.07 21.32
N GLY A 918 -30.19 20.45 21.52
CA GLY A 918 -31.22 20.90 22.48
C GLY A 918 -30.75 20.82 23.94
N LEU A 919 -29.77 19.96 24.24
CA LEU A 919 -29.09 19.85 25.55
C LEU A 919 -27.90 20.81 25.69
N GLY A 920 -27.67 21.70 24.72
CA GLY A 920 -26.64 22.74 24.77
C GLY A 920 -25.27 22.34 24.23
N LEU A 921 -25.12 21.17 23.61
CA LEU A 921 -23.89 20.80 22.89
C LEU A 921 -23.88 21.46 21.51
N ALA A 922 -22.96 22.40 21.28
CA ALA A 922 -22.85 23.05 19.98
C ALA A 922 -22.34 22.07 18.91
N GLU A 923 -22.92 22.08 17.70
CA GLU A 923 -22.52 21.14 16.64
C GLU A 923 -21.12 21.40 16.04
N ASN A 924 -20.49 22.53 16.40
CA ASN A 924 -19.11 22.86 16.04
C ASN A 924 -18.10 22.61 17.19
N TYR A 925 -18.49 21.82 18.19
CA TYR A 925 -17.69 21.53 19.39
C TYR A 925 -16.28 21.04 19.05
#